data_AF-A0A1I8G728-F1
#
_entry.id   AF-A0A1I8G728-F1
#
_cell.length_a   1.000
_cell.length_b   1.000
_cell.length_c   1.000
_cell.angle_alpha   90.00
_cell.angle_beta   90.00
_cell.angle_gamma   90.00
#
_symmetry.space_group_name_H-M   'P 1'
#
loop_
_entity.id
_entity.type
_entity.pdbx_description
1 polymer ?
#
loop_
_entity_poly.entity_id
_entity_poly.type
_entity_poly.pdbx_seq_one_letter_code
_entity_poly.pdbx_strand_id
1 'polypeptide(L)'
;AVVSLLKYLLDELQDEVQHLIGVPLNLGAGLGSAHLIPVNQSRFASLSLAPCIYEPIRFGLDDCSKAVEESLQQLNAPSLSMMGLKLVGSLCGNVRQPESMLRVMEFALNENAERSATTEKQAVSFLVYIQSNWGELSKRMGEQNLLARVRQLPVFVTSDGRCCALKSEQACILPASLVADEMDEWKSSSKAIFLKANWSLTMLYAKLQCDEMAELEVYARFILPVFSKFTDDTRKKHLEKLCELSWDFERVKVKNPDKFQMLSQSLRAAKLIPFDGQWWSVNTFYDGNVEIFKKFLQPQCFLPTPYNEERWRKLMKFSGLILECTAPIAISFASELQTQGAIGITDELSKKSEALLKFIDSYEFRKDRTESVVRQLAGIQFIVANSDGALQSLCQSDRIRMASLSQCALFEARFLCWTAMPYGPSCVGQGSCFASSVMPVSDAIFLRHVVNLFSAATFTSADLRGEVATLRSDVMNSVYSRLSTIMNSTAVQSILFLKDIPCVLIKTEGYKSFFVSAGRITHDKNSAILPYIHECPQEFSQFRKLFAKLGATESATIEQLRLALELIRNEQQGSLRAEQLKSVSHCLSSIIVLLERGGRLQFESDRVLFLPKRSQHQDSSTEAAFELVDCRCLTINDSEAHNNRLVDAQDVQFLDLSFCKLGTDKLQRLYFHLAADMGLKKLSDNVSERLLSDTNKFCSDGESCETLLGLQAKLSHPMLHLCIVSIMLHGNKDLSGKGDERLAAVKSLISRFSVVCLSELRTCLLLDGVEQQDSEQDKNFFLDGQRILMNHSTIPDEMSGDRRQLWQMDFIKIIMQILNYGVNILPEQKSYLIQVLLMDSPDSMLAVLRGLGIALHQTSEQQFAEPSATDDSVLGEPVPEFEQCLLKQLPDRPRDIVNQIVAYRNDDGRLVYARVVERHPGGSDNPWTSEFTIKIGEGSKLRVSMSALFSFEERSFAQANQNNGEDIATTVDHLLSSAASLPTEQQRQIFQRILAHYSNSDESLNQVRTRAANHGWTRQFDQCIGGWREQTTRVTRYRQILIAEEVVVTMRSRSYGGGGWSGGANFAKPSPDDAARYLKTARHDLRSAARLAEAGEYNWACYISWQATEKALKALLLRQGQPIERSHQLSQHLSCVSSSDLQSSLAGHVADLAGAMVDDCRYPSDRSRPRVPSEVFGAEQAARALQGAEGVERCVSSEFAE
;
A
#
# COMPACT_ATOMS: atom_id res chain seq x y z
N ALA A 1 123.51 -58.70 40.13
CA ALA A 1 123.77 -60.09 40.54
C ALA A 1 123.53 -61.07 39.39
N VAL A 2 122.30 -61.26 38.88
CA VAL A 2 122.00 -62.17 37.75
C VAL A 2 122.72 -61.79 36.44
N VAL A 3 122.83 -60.49 36.13
CA VAL A 3 123.57 -59.98 34.96
C VAL A 3 125.08 -60.23 35.05
N SER A 4 125.64 -60.17 36.27
CA SER A 4 127.06 -60.44 36.53
C SER A 4 127.36 -61.94 36.45
N LEU A 5 126.43 -62.79 36.92
CA LEU A 5 126.51 -64.25 36.81
C LEU A 5 126.37 -64.72 35.35
N LEU A 6 125.48 -64.09 34.58
CA LEU A 6 125.34 -64.35 33.14
C LEU A 6 126.58 -63.90 32.35
N LYS A 7 127.22 -62.79 32.75
CA LYS A 7 128.46 -62.33 32.12
C LYS A 7 129.64 -63.28 32.40
N TYR A 8 129.76 -63.79 33.62
CA TYR A 8 130.77 -64.79 33.98
C TYR A 8 130.55 -66.13 33.24
N LEU A 9 129.31 -66.61 33.15
CA LEU A 9 128.97 -67.82 32.40
C LEU A 9 129.15 -67.67 30.88
N LEU A 10 128.91 -66.48 30.32
CA LEU A 10 129.16 -66.20 28.92
C LEU A 10 130.66 -66.11 28.59
N ASP A 11 131.47 -65.54 29.48
CA ASP A 11 132.92 -65.46 29.29
C ASP A 11 133.59 -66.86 29.43
N GLU A 12 133.15 -67.73 30.35
CA GLU A 12 133.66 -69.12 30.45
C GLU A 12 133.23 -70.03 29.28
N LEU A 13 132.01 -69.84 28.75
CA LEU A 13 131.54 -70.59 27.58
C LEU A 13 132.11 -70.07 26.25
N GLN A 14 132.73 -68.88 26.24
CA GLN A 14 133.28 -68.27 25.03
C GLN A 14 134.52 -69.01 24.51
N ASP A 15 135.35 -69.54 25.42
CA ASP A 15 136.57 -70.28 25.06
C ASP A 15 136.27 -71.73 24.60
N GLU A 16 135.25 -72.39 25.16
CA GLU A 16 134.82 -73.73 24.71
C GLU A 16 134.06 -73.69 23.38
N VAL A 17 133.29 -72.63 23.11
CA VAL A 17 132.51 -72.47 21.88
C VAL A 17 133.39 -72.08 20.68
N GLN A 18 134.53 -71.40 20.91
CA GLN A 18 135.49 -71.05 19.85
C GLN A 18 136.17 -72.28 19.23
N HIS A 19 136.28 -73.40 19.97
CA HIS A 19 136.81 -74.66 19.46
C HIS A 19 135.79 -75.50 18.67
N LEU A 20 134.50 -75.17 18.76
CA LEU A 20 133.38 -75.94 18.18
C LEU A 20 132.80 -75.36 16.86
N ILE A 21 133.06 -74.09 16.52
CA ILE A 21 132.35 -73.40 15.41
C ILE A 21 133.26 -72.89 14.26
N GLY A 22 134.59 -72.92 14.38
CA GLY A 22 135.49 -72.85 13.20
C GLY A 22 135.39 -71.63 12.28
N VAL A 23 134.93 -70.46 12.74
CA VAL A 23 134.91 -69.20 11.97
C VAL A 23 135.31 -68.00 12.87
N PRO A 24 136.16 -67.05 12.42
CA PRO A 24 136.57 -65.91 13.23
C PRO A 24 135.52 -64.78 13.23
N LEU A 25 135.14 -64.32 14.43
CA LEU A 25 134.36 -63.10 14.64
C LEU A 25 135.31 -61.89 14.68
N ASN A 26 135.22 -61.02 13.68
CA ASN A 26 135.97 -59.76 13.61
C ASN A 26 135.00 -58.59 13.90
N LEU A 27 135.05 -58.04 15.12
CA LEU A 27 134.35 -56.82 15.53
C LEU A 27 135.39 -55.75 15.89
N GLY A 28 135.68 -54.85 14.96
CA GLY A 28 136.66 -53.78 15.14
C GLY A 28 136.30 -52.52 14.37
N ALA A 29 135.32 -51.76 14.87
CA ALA A 29 135.21 -50.29 14.77
C ALA A 29 133.88 -49.83 15.37
N GLY A 30 133.93 -49.04 16.45
CA GLY A 30 132.81 -48.23 16.93
C GLY A 30 131.75 -48.98 17.75
N LEU A 31 131.82 -48.81 19.07
CA LEU A 31 130.73 -49.09 20.01
C LEU A 31 129.44 -48.39 19.56
N GLY A 32 128.51 -49.16 18.99
CA GLY A 32 127.18 -48.74 18.56
C GLY A 32 126.31 -49.85 17.95
N SER A 33 126.85 -51.05 17.74
CA SER A 33 126.19 -52.16 17.02
C SER A 33 125.39 -53.14 17.91
N ALA A 34 125.10 -52.81 19.17
CA ALA A 34 124.21 -53.61 20.03
C ALA A 34 122.72 -53.21 19.95
N HIS A 35 122.37 -52.26 19.07
CA HIS A 35 121.06 -51.60 19.07
C HIS A 35 120.40 -51.55 17.69
N LEU A 36 120.58 -52.56 16.83
CA LEU A 36 119.95 -52.61 15.51
C LEU A 36 119.03 -53.84 15.36
N ILE A 37 117.80 -53.61 14.92
CA ILE A 37 116.77 -54.62 14.65
C ILE A 37 116.68 -54.87 13.14
N PRO A 38 116.77 -56.13 12.68
CA PRO A 38 116.60 -56.45 11.27
C PRO A 38 115.12 -56.29 10.88
N VAL A 39 114.86 -55.41 9.92
CA VAL A 39 113.52 -55.15 9.36
C VAL A 39 113.44 -55.63 7.91
N ASN A 40 112.22 -55.67 7.37
CA ASN A 40 111.92 -56.03 5.99
C ASN A 40 112.80 -55.30 4.96
N GLN A 41 112.94 -55.92 3.78
CA GLN A 41 113.77 -55.42 2.67
C GLN A 41 115.27 -55.31 2.99
N SER A 42 115.80 -56.17 3.86
CA SER A 42 117.23 -56.23 4.21
C SER A 42 117.77 -54.94 4.84
N ARG A 43 116.94 -54.24 5.61
CA ARG A 43 117.30 -52.99 6.32
C ARG A 43 117.44 -53.24 7.82
N PHE A 44 118.07 -52.30 8.53
CA PHE A 44 118.20 -52.30 9.99
C PHE A 44 117.63 -51.01 10.57
N ALA A 45 116.88 -51.12 11.66
CA ALA A 45 116.33 -49.99 12.42
C ALA A 45 116.94 -49.93 13.83
N SER A 46 117.09 -48.74 14.41
CA SER A 46 117.56 -48.59 15.80
C SER A 46 116.60 -49.29 16.79
N LEU A 47 117.13 -49.89 17.85
CA LEU A 47 116.38 -50.47 18.97
C LEU A 47 115.46 -49.43 19.62
N SER A 48 115.79 -48.13 19.55
CA SER A 48 114.91 -47.05 20.00
C SER A 48 113.61 -46.93 19.18
N LEU A 49 113.61 -47.42 17.94
CA LEU A 49 112.44 -47.48 17.05
C LEU A 49 111.73 -48.83 17.13
N ALA A 50 112.14 -49.76 18.02
CA ALA A 50 111.47 -51.05 18.19
C ALA A 50 109.94 -50.93 18.34
N PRO A 51 109.40 -49.99 19.15
CA PRO A 51 107.94 -49.85 19.31
C PRO A 51 107.20 -49.37 18.04
N CYS A 52 107.93 -48.93 17.01
CA CYS A 52 107.42 -48.46 15.73
C CYS A 52 107.54 -49.52 14.61
N ILE A 53 108.19 -50.65 14.89
CA ILE A 53 108.33 -51.81 13.99
C ILE A 53 107.24 -52.80 14.33
N TYR A 54 106.53 -53.36 13.35
CA TYR A 54 105.54 -54.41 13.64
C TYR A 54 106.07 -55.83 13.42
N GLU A 55 105.62 -56.76 14.26
CA GLU A 55 105.83 -58.20 14.09
C GLU A 55 104.64 -58.80 13.32
N PRO A 56 104.85 -59.32 12.08
CA PRO A 56 103.76 -59.92 11.31
C PRO A 56 103.30 -61.25 11.92
N ILE A 57 101.99 -61.47 12.09
CA ILE A 57 101.43 -62.74 12.57
C ILE A 57 100.90 -63.57 11.39
N ARG A 58 101.50 -64.75 11.16
CA ARG A 58 101.14 -65.61 10.00
C ARG A 58 99.82 -66.39 10.14
N PHE A 59 99.36 -66.67 11.36
CA PHE A 59 98.21 -67.56 11.59
C PHE A 59 97.30 -67.08 12.73
N GLY A 60 96.00 -67.32 12.60
CA GLY A 60 95.02 -67.01 13.66
C GLY A 60 94.81 -65.52 13.90
N LEU A 61 94.76 -64.73 12.83
CA LEU A 61 94.30 -63.34 12.83
C LEU A 61 92.85 -63.29 12.36
N ASP A 62 92.07 -62.38 12.95
CA ASP A 62 90.79 -61.99 12.38
C ASP A 62 90.97 -61.13 11.12
N ASP A 63 89.90 -60.99 10.34
CA ASP A 63 89.93 -60.27 9.07
C ASP A 63 90.36 -58.80 9.22
N CYS A 64 90.03 -58.17 10.35
CA CYS A 64 90.40 -56.78 10.64
C CYS A 64 91.91 -56.64 10.85
N SER A 65 92.49 -57.50 11.68
CA SER A 65 93.93 -57.54 11.98
C SER A 65 94.75 -57.88 10.73
N LYS A 66 94.25 -58.78 9.89
CA LYS A 66 94.86 -59.08 8.59
C LYS A 66 94.84 -57.87 7.66
N ALA A 67 93.71 -57.16 7.58
CA ALA A 67 93.60 -55.94 6.77
C ALA A 67 94.54 -54.82 7.25
N VAL A 68 94.77 -54.70 8.56
CA VAL A 68 95.75 -53.78 9.14
C VAL A 68 97.18 -54.14 8.74
N GLU A 69 97.58 -55.40 8.88
CA GLU A 69 98.92 -55.84 8.47
C GLU A 69 99.14 -55.65 6.96
N GLU A 70 98.16 -55.99 6.12
CA GLU A 70 98.21 -55.74 4.67
C GLU A 70 98.34 -54.24 4.35
N SER A 71 97.63 -53.38 5.10
CA SER A 71 97.69 -51.93 4.94
C SER A 71 99.06 -51.37 5.37
N LEU A 72 99.63 -51.86 6.46
CA LEU A 72 100.98 -51.50 6.92
C LEU A 72 102.07 -51.98 5.95
N GLN A 73 101.92 -53.17 5.36
CA GLN A 73 102.81 -53.66 4.30
C GLN A 73 102.79 -52.75 3.07
N GLN A 74 101.60 -52.36 2.61
CA GLN A 74 101.43 -51.46 1.46
C GLN A 74 101.96 -50.04 1.71
N LEU A 75 101.93 -49.58 2.97
CA LEU A 75 102.54 -48.32 3.39
C LEU A 75 104.06 -48.44 3.65
N ASN A 76 104.67 -49.59 3.36
CA ASN A 76 106.08 -49.88 3.63
C ASN A 76 106.47 -49.64 5.10
N ALA A 77 105.57 -49.93 6.03
CA ALA A 77 105.89 -49.88 7.46
C ALA A 77 106.99 -50.91 7.79
N PRO A 78 107.93 -50.56 8.68
CA PRO A 78 109.02 -51.45 9.03
C PRO A 78 108.47 -52.68 9.75
N SER A 79 108.76 -53.87 9.22
CA SER A 79 108.33 -55.14 9.79
C SER A 79 109.51 -56.02 10.15
N LEU A 80 109.41 -56.81 11.23
CA LEU A 80 110.51 -57.67 11.68
C LEU A 80 110.81 -58.77 10.66
N SER A 81 112.05 -58.86 10.14
CA SER A 81 112.40 -59.80 9.06
C SER A 81 112.75 -61.22 9.52
N MET A 82 113.08 -61.41 10.80
CA MET A 82 113.38 -62.72 11.41
C MET A 82 112.42 -63.07 12.54
N MET A 83 111.55 -64.06 12.31
CA MET A 83 110.74 -64.69 13.37
C MET A 83 111.64 -65.57 14.24
N GLY A 84 111.93 -65.14 15.48
CA GLY A 84 112.68 -65.98 16.41
C GLY A 84 113.32 -65.27 17.60
N LEU A 85 113.52 -63.95 17.54
CA LEU A 85 114.02 -63.18 18.68
C LEU A 85 112.85 -62.83 19.61
N LYS A 86 112.39 -63.78 20.44
CA LYS A 86 111.27 -63.58 21.40
C LYS A 86 111.41 -62.28 22.22
N LEU A 87 112.64 -61.89 22.55
CA LEU A 87 112.93 -60.66 23.30
C LEU A 87 112.72 -59.39 22.45
N VAL A 88 113.13 -59.39 21.18
CA VAL A 88 112.97 -58.22 20.29
C VAL A 88 111.52 -58.11 19.82
N GLY A 89 110.86 -59.24 19.51
CA GLY A 89 109.43 -59.27 19.19
C GLY A 89 108.56 -58.69 20.31
N SER A 90 108.93 -58.90 21.58
CA SER A 90 108.22 -58.29 22.73
C SER A 90 108.34 -56.77 22.84
N LEU A 91 109.29 -56.16 22.12
CA LEU A 91 109.49 -54.70 22.04
C LEU A 91 108.87 -54.09 20.78
N CYS A 92 108.49 -54.93 19.80
CA CYS A 92 107.85 -54.53 18.56
C CYS A 92 106.33 -54.44 18.71
N GLY A 93 105.70 -53.63 17.86
CA GLY A 93 104.25 -53.56 17.78
C GLY A 93 103.64 -54.85 17.26
N ASN A 94 102.55 -55.30 17.87
CA ASN A 94 101.87 -56.53 17.51
C ASN A 94 100.36 -56.27 17.39
N VAL A 95 99.70 -56.83 16.37
CA VAL A 95 98.27 -56.57 16.10
C VAL A 95 97.35 -57.16 17.18
N ARG A 96 97.86 -58.07 18.02
CA ARG A 96 97.19 -58.53 19.26
C ARG A 96 97.39 -57.59 20.45
N GLN A 97 98.25 -56.60 20.33
CA GLN A 97 98.56 -55.59 21.35
C GLN A 97 98.24 -54.18 20.82
N PRO A 98 96.99 -53.72 20.95
CA PRO A 98 96.50 -52.50 20.32
C PRO A 98 97.31 -51.25 20.62
N GLU A 99 97.80 -51.09 21.85
CA GLU A 99 98.61 -49.93 22.26
C GLU A 99 99.92 -49.83 21.46
N SER A 100 100.62 -50.95 21.32
CA SER A 100 101.86 -51.04 20.56
C SER A 100 101.59 -50.80 19.06
N MET A 101 100.47 -51.34 18.56
CA MET A 101 100.07 -51.19 17.17
C MET A 101 99.67 -49.76 16.82
N LEU A 102 99.07 -49.01 17.75
CA LEU A 102 98.78 -47.58 17.55
C LEU A 102 100.08 -46.77 17.33
N ARG A 103 101.17 -47.10 18.04
CA ARG A 103 102.49 -46.44 17.84
C ARG A 103 103.11 -46.77 16.49
N VAL A 104 102.96 -48.02 16.04
CA VAL A 104 103.35 -48.42 14.68
C VAL A 104 102.55 -47.64 13.64
N MET A 105 101.21 -47.56 13.80
CA MET A 105 100.34 -46.82 12.89
C MET A 105 100.72 -45.35 12.82
N GLU A 106 100.93 -44.67 13.95
CA GLU A 106 101.36 -43.27 14.00
C GLU A 106 102.69 -43.05 13.28
N PHE A 107 103.67 -43.92 13.51
CA PHE A 107 104.96 -43.82 12.83
C PHE A 107 104.82 -44.04 11.32
N ALA A 108 104.09 -45.09 10.91
CA ALA A 108 103.87 -45.42 9.51
C ALA A 108 103.11 -44.32 8.75
N LEU A 109 102.17 -43.64 9.42
CA LEU A 109 101.33 -42.61 8.83
C LEU A 109 101.96 -41.21 8.85
N ASN A 110 102.80 -40.90 9.83
CA ASN A 110 103.38 -39.56 10.00
C ASN A 110 104.83 -39.44 9.49
N GLU A 111 105.69 -40.44 9.72
CA GLU A 111 107.12 -40.36 9.38
C GLU A 111 107.44 -41.00 8.01
N ASN A 112 106.60 -41.93 7.55
CA ASN A 112 106.71 -42.55 6.21
C ASN A 112 105.84 -41.86 5.14
N ALA A 113 105.18 -40.74 5.50
CA ALA A 113 104.18 -40.04 4.69
C ALA A 113 104.67 -39.56 3.30
N GLU A 114 105.99 -39.38 3.12
CA GLU A 114 106.57 -38.92 1.85
C GLU A 114 106.56 -39.97 0.73
N ARG A 115 106.26 -41.25 1.02
CA ARG A 115 106.43 -42.37 0.07
C ARG A 115 105.15 -42.92 -0.54
N SER A 116 103.98 -42.73 0.09
CA SER A 116 102.68 -43.04 -0.49
C SER A 116 101.54 -42.34 0.26
N ALA A 117 100.57 -41.80 -0.47
CA ALA A 117 99.36 -41.24 0.13
C ALA A 117 98.50 -42.37 0.71
N THR A 118 97.97 -42.18 1.93
CA THR A 118 97.07 -43.15 2.56
C THR A 118 95.80 -43.29 1.72
N THR A 119 95.51 -44.51 1.26
CA THR A 119 94.29 -44.80 0.49
C THR A 119 93.07 -44.93 1.42
N GLU A 120 91.86 -44.70 0.89
CA GLU A 120 90.61 -44.87 1.66
C GLU A 120 90.50 -46.26 2.30
N LYS A 121 90.91 -47.32 1.60
CA LYS A 121 90.87 -48.69 2.12
C LYS A 121 91.80 -48.89 3.32
N GLN A 122 92.99 -48.29 3.30
CA GLN A 122 93.97 -48.35 4.39
C GLN A 122 93.53 -47.51 5.59
N ALA A 123 92.99 -46.31 5.33
CA ALA A 123 92.41 -45.44 6.35
C ALA A 123 91.30 -46.15 7.13
N VAL A 124 90.36 -46.79 6.41
CA VAL A 124 89.24 -47.52 7.02
C VAL A 124 89.72 -48.74 7.81
N SER A 125 90.70 -49.50 7.32
CA SER A 125 91.22 -50.67 8.05
C SER A 125 91.82 -50.28 9.41
N PHE A 126 92.61 -49.20 9.45
CA PHE A 126 93.18 -48.68 10.70
C PHE A 126 92.11 -48.14 11.65
N LEU A 127 91.16 -47.35 11.16
CA LEU A 127 90.09 -46.79 11.98
C LEU A 127 89.16 -47.88 12.54
N VAL A 128 88.82 -48.92 11.76
CA VAL A 128 88.02 -50.06 12.22
C VAL A 128 88.78 -50.85 13.30
N TYR A 129 90.09 -51.03 13.15
CA TYR A 129 90.91 -51.70 14.16
C TYR A 129 90.99 -50.91 15.48
N ILE A 130 91.20 -49.59 15.40
CA ILE A 130 91.20 -48.69 16.57
C ILE A 130 89.83 -48.73 17.26
N GLN A 131 88.75 -48.70 16.49
CA GLN A 131 87.39 -48.79 17.02
C GLN A 131 87.15 -50.12 17.75
N SER A 132 87.48 -51.24 17.11
CA SER A 132 87.30 -52.58 17.69
C SER A 132 88.09 -52.78 18.99
N ASN A 133 89.21 -52.09 19.14
CA ASN A 133 90.08 -52.16 20.31
C ASN A 133 89.97 -50.96 21.26
N TRP A 134 88.95 -50.10 21.09
CA TRP A 134 88.82 -48.84 21.84
C TRP A 134 88.81 -49.04 23.36
N GLY A 135 88.11 -50.07 23.84
CA GLY A 135 88.00 -50.36 25.27
C GLY A 135 89.33 -50.68 25.94
N GLU A 136 90.20 -51.45 25.26
CA GLU A 136 91.53 -51.78 25.77
C GLU A 136 92.49 -50.60 25.68
N LEU A 137 92.47 -49.88 24.55
CA LEU A 137 93.26 -48.67 24.35
C LEU A 137 92.92 -47.61 25.40
N SER A 138 91.63 -47.33 25.60
CA SER A 138 91.15 -46.31 26.54
C SER A 138 91.54 -46.64 27.99
N LYS A 139 91.48 -47.92 28.40
CA LYS A 139 91.91 -48.36 29.74
C LYS A 139 93.39 -48.11 30.01
N ARG A 140 94.25 -48.29 29.00
CA ARG A 140 95.71 -48.20 29.17
C ARG A 140 96.26 -46.79 29.13
N MET A 141 95.80 -45.96 28.20
CA MET A 141 96.35 -44.61 27.99
C MET A 141 95.42 -43.47 28.40
N GLY A 142 94.18 -43.78 28.80
CA GLY A 142 93.13 -42.81 29.10
C GLY A 142 92.43 -42.31 27.84
N GLU A 143 91.10 -42.18 27.92
CA GLU A 143 90.25 -41.84 26.77
C GLU A 143 90.61 -40.50 26.12
N GLN A 144 90.92 -39.47 26.91
CA GLN A 144 91.26 -38.13 26.40
C GLN A 144 92.58 -38.12 25.61
N ASN A 145 93.58 -38.88 26.06
CA ASN A 145 94.85 -39.01 25.36
C ASN A 145 94.67 -39.81 24.06
N LEU A 146 93.90 -40.90 24.11
CA LEU A 146 93.57 -41.69 22.92
C LEU A 146 92.84 -40.83 21.86
N LEU A 147 91.85 -40.03 22.26
CA LEU A 147 91.16 -39.10 21.38
C LEU A 147 92.13 -38.11 20.73
N ALA A 148 93.02 -37.49 21.52
CA ALA A 148 94.01 -36.54 21.00
C ALA A 148 94.94 -37.17 19.95
N ARG A 149 95.42 -38.41 20.21
CA ARG A 149 96.30 -39.14 19.29
C ARG A 149 95.58 -39.57 18.02
N VAL A 150 94.39 -40.14 18.15
CA VAL A 150 93.59 -40.57 16.99
C VAL A 150 93.23 -39.38 16.09
N ARG A 151 92.91 -38.20 16.65
CA ARG A 151 92.64 -36.98 15.87
C ARG A 151 93.85 -36.46 15.08
N GLN A 152 95.06 -36.83 15.44
CA GLN A 152 96.29 -36.44 14.72
C GLN A 152 96.60 -37.36 13.53
N LEU A 153 95.96 -38.53 13.43
CA LEU A 153 96.23 -39.48 12.36
C LEU A 153 95.63 -38.99 11.03
N PRO A 154 96.40 -39.00 9.92
CA PRO A 154 95.93 -38.60 8.58
C PRO A 154 95.10 -39.69 7.90
N VAL A 155 94.11 -40.25 8.60
CA VAL A 155 93.32 -41.41 8.17
C VAL A 155 91.82 -41.10 8.02
N PHE A 156 91.40 -39.84 8.21
CA PHE A 156 90.01 -39.46 8.05
C PHE A 156 89.74 -39.07 6.61
N VAL A 157 88.86 -39.84 5.95
CA VAL A 157 88.53 -39.67 4.54
C VAL A 157 87.53 -38.52 4.38
N THR A 158 87.93 -37.47 3.68
CA THR A 158 87.08 -36.34 3.35
C THR A 158 86.12 -36.66 2.20
N SER A 159 85.07 -35.86 2.01
CA SER A 159 84.06 -36.09 0.97
C SER A 159 84.61 -36.01 -0.47
N ASP A 160 85.75 -35.35 -0.68
CA ASP A 160 86.53 -35.33 -1.94
C ASP A 160 87.53 -36.49 -2.06
N GLY A 161 87.52 -37.46 -1.14
CA GLY A 161 88.31 -38.70 -1.22
C GLY A 161 89.76 -38.58 -0.72
N ARG A 162 90.15 -37.46 -0.11
CA ARG A 162 91.49 -37.27 0.48
C ARG A 162 91.50 -37.76 1.93
N CYS A 163 92.62 -38.28 2.41
CA CYS A 163 92.79 -38.59 3.83
C CYS A 163 93.46 -37.40 4.55
N CYS A 164 92.92 -37.02 5.71
CA CYS A 164 93.44 -35.91 6.51
C CYS A 164 93.39 -36.21 8.01
N ALA A 165 94.08 -35.39 8.80
CA ALA A 165 94.01 -35.40 10.25
C ALA A 165 92.99 -34.36 10.74
N LEU A 166 92.19 -34.70 11.74
CA LEU A 166 91.17 -33.79 12.28
C LEU A 166 91.76 -32.64 13.11
N LYS A 167 92.89 -32.89 13.77
CA LYS A 167 93.57 -31.91 14.64
C LYS A 167 92.58 -31.29 15.65
N SER A 168 92.56 -29.97 15.78
CA SER A 168 91.60 -29.21 16.61
C SER A 168 90.34 -28.77 15.87
N GLU A 169 90.17 -29.13 14.59
CA GLU A 169 89.05 -28.66 13.78
C GLU A 169 87.78 -29.48 14.03
N GLN A 170 86.62 -28.85 13.85
CA GLN A 170 85.34 -29.55 13.91
C GLN A 170 85.16 -30.37 12.62
N ALA A 171 84.74 -31.63 12.76
CA ALA A 171 84.52 -32.51 11.63
C ALA A 171 83.04 -32.87 11.52
N CYS A 172 82.50 -32.79 10.31
CA CYS A 172 81.11 -33.12 10.02
C CYS A 172 81.06 -34.19 8.94
N ILE A 173 80.18 -35.17 9.10
CA ILE A 173 79.99 -36.24 8.11
C ILE A 173 78.90 -35.81 7.14
N LEU A 174 79.24 -35.77 5.85
CA LEU A 174 78.32 -35.36 4.80
C LEU A 174 77.60 -36.56 4.17
N PRO A 175 76.31 -36.43 3.82
CA PRO A 175 75.58 -37.40 3.03
C PRO A 175 76.20 -37.59 1.64
N ALA A 176 76.28 -38.84 1.17
CA ALA A 176 76.86 -39.19 -0.13
C ALA A 176 76.03 -38.71 -1.34
N SER A 177 74.77 -38.34 -1.11
CA SER A 177 73.77 -37.91 -2.09
C SER A 177 73.81 -36.40 -2.42
N LEU A 178 74.74 -35.64 -1.83
CA LEU A 178 74.92 -34.22 -2.12
C LEU A 178 75.55 -33.99 -3.50
N VAL A 179 75.19 -32.87 -4.12
CA VAL A 179 75.83 -32.39 -5.35
C VAL A 179 77.25 -31.89 -4.99
N ALA A 180 78.26 -32.49 -5.63
CA ALA A 180 79.67 -32.26 -5.33
C ALA A 180 80.34 -31.21 -6.25
N ASP A 181 79.64 -30.77 -7.30
CA ASP A 181 80.10 -29.72 -8.21
C ASP A 181 80.46 -28.44 -7.45
N GLU A 182 81.61 -27.85 -7.79
CA GLU A 182 82.14 -26.61 -7.18
C GLU A 182 82.19 -26.64 -5.64
N MET A 183 82.40 -27.81 -5.03
CA MET A 183 82.44 -27.98 -3.56
C MET A 183 83.48 -27.08 -2.87
N ASP A 184 84.55 -26.69 -3.56
CA ASP A 184 85.58 -25.80 -3.03
C ASP A 184 85.02 -24.40 -2.65
N GLU A 185 83.98 -23.92 -3.31
CA GLU A 185 83.36 -22.60 -3.05
C GLU A 185 82.68 -22.54 -1.67
N TRP A 186 81.98 -23.60 -1.27
CA TRP A 186 81.34 -23.65 0.05
C TRP A 186 82.21 -24.31 1.12
N LYS A 187 83.16 -25.18 0.75
CA LYS A 187 84.18 -25.72 1.66
C LYS A 187 85.11 -24.63 2.19
N SER A 188 85.61 -23.76 1.31
CA SER A 188 86.50 -22.64 1.68
C SER A 188 85.84 -21.63 2.65
N SER A 189 84.51 -21.56 2.64
CA SER A 189 83.74 -20.70 3.55
C SER A 189 83.58 -21.28 4.97
N SER A 190 83.87 -22.58 5.15
CA SER A 190 83.68 -23.30 6.42
C SER A 190 85.02 -23.58 7.12
N LYS A 191 85.06 -23.42 8.45
CA LYS A 191 86.20 -23.87 9.28
C LYS A 191 86.09 -25.36 9.66
N ALA A 192 85.27 -26.14 8.94
CA ALA A 192 84.93 -27.52 9.29
C ALA A 192 85.49 -28.51 8.26
N ILE A 193 85.90 -29.69 8.73
CA ILE A 193 86.35 -30.78 7.89
C ILE A 193 85.15 -31.64 7.50
N PHE A 194 84.90 -31.76 6.20
CA PHE A 194 83.81 -32.58 5.67
C PHE A 194 84.27 -34.01 5.38
N LEU A 195 83.79 -34.95 6.19
CA LEU A 195 84.11 -36.37 6.11
C LEU A 195 83.11 -37.14 5.24
N LYS A 196 83.60 -38.19 4.59
CA LYS A 196 82.78 -39.16 3.85
C LYS A 196 82.09 -40.11 4.83
N ALA A 197 80.79 -40.33 4.64
CA ALA A 197 80.02 -41.25 5.46
C ALA A 197 80.56 -42.69 5.38
N ASN A 198 80.75 -43.33 6.53
CA ASN A 198 81.19 -44.72 6.64
C ASN A 198 80.54 -45.39 7.87
N TRP A 199 79.61 -46.31 7.61
CA TRP A 199 78.83 -47.01 8.64
C TRP A 199 79.68 -47.94 9.52
N SER A 200 80.86 -48.36 9.06
CA SER A 200 81.76 -49.19 9.86
C SER A 200 82.44 -48.41 10.99
N LEU A 201 82.33 -47.07 11.00
CA LEU A 201 83.05 -46.17 11.93
C LEU A 201 82.12 -45.40 12.89
N THR A 202 80.84 -45.80 13.01
CA THR A 202 79.82 -45.06 13.77
C THR A 202 80.22 -44.83 15.23
N MET A 203 80.78 -45.83 15.92
CA MET A 203 81.19 -45.69 17.32
C MET A 203 82.34 -44.68 17.45
N LEU A 204 83.32 -44.77 16.54
CA LEU A 204 84.50 -43.91 16.57
C LEU A 204 84.15 -42.46 16.22
N TYR A 205 83.28 -42.24 15.24
CA TYR A 205 82.75 -40.91 14.93
C TYR A 205 82.00 -40.28 16.11
N ALA A 206 81.17 -41.06 16.81
CA ALA A 206 80.50 -40.59 18.03
C ALA A 206 81.49 -40.21 19.14
N LYS A 207 82.57 -41.00 19.32
CA LYS A 207 83.63 -40.69 20.30
C LYS A 207 84.43 -39.45 19.94
N LEU A 208 84.69 -39.22 18.66
CA LEU A 208 85.43 -38.07 18.14
C LEU A 208 84.60 -36.79 18.00
N GLN A 209 83.29 -36.87 18.31
CA GLN A 209 82.33 -35.78 18.12
C GLN A 209 82.25 -35.33 16.66
N CYS A 210 82.32 -36.30 15.74
CA CYS A 210 82.05 -36.06 14.32
C CYS A 210 80.54 -36.15 14.09
N ASP A 211 79.88 -35.01 13.99
CA ASP A 211 78.42 -34.95 13.84
C ASP A 211 78.01 -35.35 12.41
N GLU A 212 77.05 -36.27 12.30
CA GLU A 212 76.40 -36.59 11.02
C GLU A 212 75.39 -35.49 10.67
N MET A 213 75.53 -34.91 9.47
CA MET A 213 74.67 -33.82 9.03
C MET A 213 73.61 -34.32 8.05
N ALA A 214 72.36 -33.91 8.27
CA ALA A 214 71.30 -34.14 7.30
C ALA A 214 71.52 -33.27 6.04
N GLU A 215 71.10 -33.76 4.86
CA GLU A 215 71.29 -33.05 3.58
C GLU A 215 70.79 -31.60 3.63
N LEU A 216 69.59 -31.38 4.16
CA LEU A 216 68.99 -30.05 4.28
C LEU A 216 69.72 -29.13 5.25
N GLU A 217 70.40 -29.69 6.25
CA GLU A 217 71.23 -28.89 7.16
C GLU A 217 72.49 -28.38 6.45
N VAL A 218 73.09 -29.21 5.58
CA VAL A 218 74.24 -28.83 4.76
C VAL A 218 73.86 -27.71 3.79
N TYR A 219 72.70 -27.83 3.14
CA TYR A 219 72.16 -26.77 2.27
C TYR A 219 71.97 -25.45 3.03
N ALA A 220 71.34 -25.49 4.20
CA ALA A 220 71.06 -24.30 5.01
C ALA A 220 72.34 -23.58 5.48
N ARG A 221 73.35 -24.35 5.90
CA ARG A 221 74.56 -23.82 6.57
C ARG A 221 75.68 -23.43 5.61
N PHE A 222 75.85 -24.16 4.51
CA PHE A 222 77.06 -24.03 3.68
C PHE A 222 76.75 -23.68 2.22
N ILE A 223 75.76 -24.33 1.59
CA ILE A 223 75.55 -24.18 0.14
C ILE A 223 74.75 -22.92 -0.19
N LEU A 224 73.56 -22.73 0.42
CA LEU A 224 72.68 -21.60 0.13
C LEU A 224 73.32 -20.22 0.40
N PRO A 225 74.11 -20.02 1.48
CA PRO A 225 74.77 -18.73 1.74
C PRO A 225 75.75 -18.26 0.66
N VAL A 226 76.36 -19.19 -0.09
CA VAL A 226 77.30 -18.88 -1.18
C VAL A 226 76.71 -19.19 -2.56
N PHE A 227 75.40 -19.45 -2.65
CA PHE A 227 74.74 -19.88 -3.87
C PHE A 227 75.00 -18.96 -5.07
N SER A 228 75.14 -17.65 -4.81
CA SER A 228 75.43 -16.63 -5.82
C SER A 228 76.87 -16.64 -6.36
N LYS A 229 77.75 -17.52 -5.87
CA LYS A 229 79.11 -17.71 -6.40
C LYS A 229 79.19 -18.82 -7.45
N PHE A 230 78.30 -19.80 -7.37
CA PHE A 230 78.25 -20.92 -8.32
C PHE A 230 77.91 -20.46 -9.74
N THR A 231 78.36 -21.24 -10.72
CA THR A 231 77.93 -21.11 -12.12
C THR A 231 76.44 -21.45 -12.28
N ASP A 232 75.83 -20.98 -13.37
CA ASP A 232 74.41 -21.22 -13.65
C ASP A 232 74.08 -22.72 -13.78
N ASP A 233 75.01 -23.54 -14.28
CA ASP A 233 74.84 -25.00 -14.38
C ASP A 233 74.80 -25.66 -12.99
N THR A 234 75.76 -25.33 -12.12
CA THR A 234 75.81 -25.81 -10.74
C THR A 234 74.61 -25.36 -9.92
N ARG A 235 74.14 -24.11 -10.10
CA ARG A 235 72.91 -23.62 -9.47
C ARG A 235 71.70 -24.45 -9.85
N LYS A 236 71.55 -24.81 -11.14
CA LYS A 236 70.45 -25.65 -11.61
C LYS A 236 70.49 -27.04 -10.97
N LYS A 237 71.66 -27.69 -10.92
CA LYS A 237 71.83 -29.00 -10.27
C LYS A 237 71.46 -28.96 -8.78
N HIS A 238 71.92 -27.94 -8.05
CA HIS A 238 71.54 -27.76 -6.63
C HIS A 238 70.04 -27.48 -6.45
N LEU A 239 69.43 -26.72 -7.37
CA LEU A 239 67.99 -26.46 -7.34
C LEU A 239 67.16 -27.71 -7.62
N GLU A 240 67.56 -28.52 -8.60
CA GLU A 240 66.94 -29.81 -8.88
C GLU A 240 67.02 -30.71 -7.64
N LYS A 241 68.19 -30.77 -6.99
CA LYS A 241 68.34 -31.52 -5.75
C LYS A 241 67.47 -30.98 -4.61
N LEU A 242 67.39 -29.67 -4.43
CA LEU A 242 66.50 -29.06 -3.43
C LEU A 242 65.02 -29.32 -3.75
N CYS A 243 64.66 -29.38 -5.02
CA CYS A 243 63.32 -29.74 -5.48
C CYS A 243 62.99 -31.19 -5.12
N GLU A 244 63.93 -32.12 -5.36
CA GLU A 244 63.81 -33.52 -4.92
C GLU A 244 63.69 -33.63 -3.41
N LEU A 245 64.39 -32.82 -2.63
CA LEU A 245 64.31 -32.88 -1.17
C LEU A 245 63.09 -32.14 -0.58
N SER A 246 62.39 -31.36 -1.39
CA SER A 246 61.29 -30.51 -0.94
C SER A 246 60.10 -31.29 -0.37
N TRP A 247 59.96 -32.59 -0.68
CA TRP A 247 58.90 -33.42 -0.10
C TRP A 247 59.04 -33.61 1.41
N ASP A 248 60.25 -33.52 1.97
CA ASP A 248 60.50 -33.75 3.40
C ASP A 248 60.43 -32.46 4.25
N PHE A 249 60.26 -31.29 3.62
CA PHE A 249 60.28 -29.99 4.33
C PHE A 249 59.23 -29.91 5.45
N GLU A 250 58.00 -30.37 5.20
CA GLU A 250 56.94 -30.39 6.22
C GLU A 250 57.29 -31.30 7.40
N ARG A 251 57.92 -32.45 7.14
CA ARG A 251 58.36 -33.37 8.19
C ARG A 251 59.46 -32.74 9.05
N VAL A 252 60.43 -32.09 8.41
CA VAL A 252 61.53 -31.40 9.10
C VAL A 252 61.01 -30.23 9.93
N LYS A 253 60.06 -29.46 9.40
CA LYS A 253 59.40 -28.37 10.11
C LYS A 253 58.76 -28.83 11.42
N VAL A 254 58.13 -30.01 11.43
CA VAL A 254 57.50 -30.58 12.64
C VAL A 254 58.53 -31.18 13.58
N LYS A 255 59.50 -31.94 13.06
CA LYS A 255 60.49 -32.65 13.88
C LYS A 255 61.54 -31.73 14.51
N ASN A 256 61.99 -30.72 13.78
CA ASN A 256 63.07 -29.81 14.19
C ASN A 256 62.79 -28.37 13.70
N PRO A 257 61.89 -27.63 14.38
CA PRO A 257 61.48 -26.28 13.98
C PRO A 257 62.65 -25.31 13.80
N ASP A 258 63.65 -25.33 14.69
CA ASP A 258 64.79 -24.41 14.65
C ASP A 258 65.66 -24.64 13.40
N LYS A 259 65.97 -25.91 13.08
CA LYS A 259 66.70 -26.27 11.87
C LYS A 259 65.93 -25.89 10.61
N PHE A 260 64.60 -26.09 10.63
CA PHE A 260 63.74 -25.69 9.53
C PHE A 260 63.68 -24.17 9.36
N GLN A 261 63.62 -23.41 10.44
CA GLN A 261 63.65 -21.94 10.41
C GLN A 261 64.95 -21.44 9.76
N MET A 262 66.08 -22.03 10.14
CA MET A 262 67.39 -21.68 9.57
C MET A 262 67.45 -22.00 8.07
N LEU A 263 66.96 -23.17 7.66
CA LEU A 263 66.81 -23.54 6.24
C LEU A 263 65.91 -22.55 5.49
N SER A 264 64.74 -22.21 6.04
CA SER A 264 63.79 -21.29 5.41
C SER A 264 64.37 -19.88 5.28
N GLN A 265 65.12 -19.40 6.27
CA GLN A 265 65.82 -18.11 6.18
C GLN A 265 66.88 -18.12 5.07
N SER A 266 67.72 -19.16 5.00
CA SER A 266 68.71 -19.30 3.93
C SER A 266 68.08 -19.41 2.54
N LEU A 267 66.99 -20.16 2.39
CA LEU A 267 66.24 -20.29 1.14
C LEU A 267 65.64 -18.94 0.69
N ARG A 268 65.10 -18.15 1.62
CA ARG A 268 64.54 -16.82 1.35
C ARG A 268 65.60 -15.79 0.95
N ALA A 269 66.78 -15.87 1.54
CA ALA A 269 67.89 -14.98 1.24
C ALA A 269 68.55 -15.30 -0.10
N ALA A 270 68.56 -16.57 -0.50
CA ALA A 270 69.21 -17.02 -1.73
C ALA A 270 68.51 -16.52 -3.00
N LYS A 271 69.30 -16.17 -4.01
CA LYS A 271 68.84 -15.80 -5.35
C LYS A 271 68.67 -17.06 -6.21
N LEU A 272 67.49 -17.65 -6.16
CA LEU A 272 67.19 -18.98 -6.70
C LEU A 272 66.56 -18.98 -8.10
N ILE A 273 66.02 -17.85 -8.58
CA ILE A 273 65.24 -17.81 -9.82
C ILE A 273 65.98 -17.02 -10.90
N PRO A 274 66.35 -17.63 -12.03
CA PRO A 274 66.85 -16.89 -13.18
C PRO A 274 65.70 -16.19 -13.90
N PHE A 275 65.74 -14.86 -13.97
CA PHE A 275 64.77 -14.02 -14.66
C PHE A 275 65.46 -12.77 -15.20
N ASP A 276 65.19 -12.44 -16.47
CA ASP A 276 65.74 -11.27 -17.18
C ASP A 276 67.28 -11.16 -17.09
N GLY A 277 67.98 -12.27 -17.34
CA GLY A 277 69.46 -12.33 -17.33
C GLY A 277 70.11 -12.23 -15.95
N GLN A 278 69.32 -12.19 -14.86
CA GLN A 278 69.82 -12.15 -13.48
C GLN A 278 69.15 -13.18 -12.59
N TRP A 279 69.73 -13.45 -11.42
CA TRP A 279 69.15 -14.33 -10.41
C TRP A 279 68.46 -13.51 -9.31
N TRP A 280 67.22 -13.89 -9.01
CA TRP A 280 66.32 -13.21 -8.08
C TRP A 280 65.93 -14.11 -6.92
N SER A 281 65.62 -13.49 -5.79
CA SER A 281 65.08 -14.18 -4.62
C SER A 281 63.62 -14.55 -4.85
N VAL A 282 63.16 -15.69 -4.34
CA VAL A 282 61.77 -16.16 -4.59
C VAL A 282 60.73 -15.19 -3.99
N ASN A 283 61.08 -14.50 -2.92
CA ASN A 283 60.21 -13.54 -2.23
C ASN A 283 59.93 -12.24 -3.00
N THR A 284 60.48 -12.06 -4.20
CA THR A 284 60.11 -10.96 -5.11
C THR A 284 58.95 -11.33 -6.04
N PHE A 285 58.56 -12.60 -6.08
CA PHE A 285 57.52 -13.11 -6.97
C PHE A 285 56.23 -13.46 -6.21
N TYR A 286 55.12 -13.38 -6.93
CA TYR A 286 53.78 -13.71 -6.44
C TYR A 286 53.31 -15.07 -6.97
N ASP A 287 52.49 -15.77 -6.20
CA ASP A 287 51.88 -17.03 -6.65
C ASP A 287 50.82 -16.75 -7.72
N GLY A 288 51.07 -17.25 -8.94
CA GLY A 288 50.14 -17.14 -10.06
C GLY A 288 48.83 -17.88 -9.85
N ASN A 289 48.71 -18.75 -8.85
CA ASN A 289 47.45 -19.43 -8.52
C ASN A 289 46.47 -18.54 -7.76
N VAL A 290 46.90 -17.38 -7.26
CA VAL A 290 46.06 -16.45 -6.49
C VAL A 290 45.39 -15.45 -7.42
N GLU A 291 44.06 -15.52 -7.51
CA GLU A 291 43.27 -14.74 -8.47
C GLU A 291 43.38 -13.22 -8.27
N ILE A 292 43.52 -12.73 -7.03
CA ILE A 292 43.67 -11.28 -6.80
C ILE A 292 45.00 -10.75 -7.36
N PHE A 293 46.08 -11.53 -7.29
CA PHE A 293 47.36 -11.13 -7.87
C PHE A 293 47.29 -11.08 -9.39
N LYS A 294 46.68 -12.07 -10.05
CA LYS A 294 46.46 -12.07 -11.50
C LYS A 294 45.71 -10.84 -12.00
N LYS A 295 44.80 -10.28 -11.20
CA LYS A 295 44.00 -9.09 -11.58
C LYS A 295 44.80 -7.79 -11.52
N PHE A 296 45.77 -7.68 -10.62
CA PHE A 296 46.47 -6.43 -10.33
C PHE A 296 47.91 -6.39 -10.87
N LEU A 297 48.57 -7.55 -10.93
CA LEU A 297 49.97 -7.64 -11.27
C LEU A 297 50.19 -8.05 -12.73
N GLN A 298 51.28 -7.55 -13.30
CA GLN A 298 51.70 -7.91 -14.66
C GLN A 298 52.36 -9.30 -14.69
N PRO A 299 52.37 -9.99 -15.85
CA PRO A 299 52.92 -11.35 -15.98
C PRO A 299 54.35 -11.53 -15.43
N GLN A 300 55.20 -10.50 -15.51
CA GLN A 300 56.57 -10.51 -14.98
C GLN A 300 56.67 -10.59 -13.45
N CYS A 301 55.59 -10.34 -12.72
CA CYS A 301 55.57 -10.44 -11.25
C CYS A 301 55.41 -11.89 -10.76
N PHE A 302 55.11 -12.83 -11.65
CA PHE A 302 54.93 -14.25 -11.34
C PHE A 302 56.18 -15.06 -11.69
N LEU A 303 56.27 -16.26 -11.12
CA LEU A 303 57.38 -17.17 -11.41
C LEU A 303 57.45 -17.55 -12.90
N PRO A 304 58.64 -17.52 -13.52
CA PRO A 304 58.81 -17.96 -14.91
C PRO A 304 58.82 -19.49 -15.02
N THR A 305 58.47 -20.01 -16.21
CA THR A 305 58.62 -21.44 -16.54
C THR A 305 60.10 -21.85 -16.52
N PRO A 306 60.48 -23.00 -15.92
CA PRO A 306 59.63 -24.06 -15.37
C PRO A 306 59.27 -23.90 -13.88
N TYR A 307 59.71 -22.84 -13.20
CA TYR A 307 59.58 -22.70 -11.75
C TYR A 307 58.16 -22.45 -11.24
N ASN A 308 57.23 -22.12 -12.14
CA ASN A 308 55.80 -22.06 -11.89
C ASN A 308 55.08 -23.42 -11.96
N GLU A 309 55.74 -24.49 -12.39
CA GLU A 309 55.17 -25.84 -12.45
C GLU A 309 54.96 -26.44 -11.04
N GLU A 310 53.96 -27.32 -10.89
CA GLU A 310 53.55 -27.90 -9.59
C GLU A 310 54.70 -28.60 -8.85
N ARG A 311 55.65 -29.23 -9.57
CA ARG A 311 56.82 -29.89 -8.96
C ARG A 311 57.68 -28.93 -8.13
N TRP A 312 57.79 -27.67 -8.55
CA TRP A 312 58.59 -26.65 -7.87
C TRP A 312 57.84 -25.96 -6.73
N ARG A 313 56.51 -26.09 -6.70
CA ARG A 313 55.64 -25.31 -5.82
C ARG A 313 55.99 -25.44 -4.34
N LYS A 314 56.32 -26.65 -3.87
CA LYS A 314 56.74 -26.87 -2.47
C LYS A 314 58.00 -26.08 -2.14
N LEU A 315 59.04 -26.20 -2.96
CA LEU A 315 60.29 -25.45 -2.78
C LEU A 315 60.00 -23.95 -2.77
N MET A 316 59.28 -23.43 -3.76
CA MET A 316 59.01 -21.99 -3.88
C MET A 316 58.22 -21.43 -2.70
N LYS A 317 57.21 -22.15 -2.22
CA LYS A 317 56.46 -21.80 -1.00
C LYS A 317 57.39 -21.60 0.20
N PHE A 318 58.34 -22.51 0.42
CA PHE A 318 59.24 -22.44 1.57
C PHE A 318 60.40 -21.46 1.37
N SER A 319 60.76 -21.18 0.13
CA SER A 319 61.72 -20.14 -0.27
C SER A 319 61.13 -18.72 -0.21
N GLY A 320 59.85 -18.56 0.13
CA GLY A 320 59.25 -17.25 0.39
C GLY A 320 58.41 -16.67 -0.73
N LEU A 321 57.92 -17.49 -1.66
CA LEU A 321 56.91 -17.07 -2.64
C LEU A 321 55.74 -16.36 -1.93
N ILE A 322 55.28 -15.23 -2.47
CA ILE A 322 54.17 -14.48 -1.89
C ILE A 322 52.86 -15.23 -2.21
N LEU A 323 52.34 -15.96 -1.22
CA LEU A 323 51.17 -16.84 -1.37
C LEU A 323 49.84 -16.18 -1.00
N GLU A 324 49.87 -15.11 -0.21
CA GLU A 324 48.68 -14.48 0.35
C GLU A 324 48.78 -12.96 0.19
N CYS A 325 47.68 -12.32 -0.19
CA CYS A 325 47.60 -10.87 -0.27
C CYS A 325 47.39 -10.30 1.15
N THR A 326 48.49 -9.87 1.77
CA THR A 326 48.51 -9.28 3.12
C THR A 326 47.94 -7.85 3.13
N ALA A 327 47.65 -7.32 4.31
CA ALA A 327 47.13 -5.95 4.45
C ALA A 327 47.97 -4.87 3.72
N PRO A 328 49.32 -4.83 3.82
CA PRO A 328 50.13 -3.87 3.08
C PRO A 328 49.98 -3.98 1.56
N ILE A 329 49.86 -5.21 1.04
CA ILE A 329 49.68 -5.44 -0.40
C ILE A 329 48.31 -4.94 -0.85
N ALA A 330 47.23 -5.27 -0.12
CA ALA A 330 45.90 -4.79 -0.42
C ALA A 330 45.80 -3.25 -0.38
N ILE A 331 46.48 -2.60 0.58
CA ILE A 331 46.57 -1.13 0.68
C ILE A 331 47.32 -0.54 -0.52
N SER A 332 48.40 -1.18 -0.99
CA SER A 332 49.11 -0.75 -2.19
C SER A 332 48.24 -0.84 -3.44
N PHE A 333 47.48 -1.93 -3.61
CA PHE A 333 46.51 -2.07 -4.69
C PHE A 333 45.41 -1.00 -4.64
N ALA A 334 44.87 -0.70 -3.45
CA ALA A 334 43.90 0.39 -3.29
C ALA A 334 44.51 1.76 -3.67
N SER A 335 45.75 2.03 -3.26
CA SER A 335 46.46 3.28 -3.58
C SER A 335 46.78 3.40 -5.08
N GLU A 336 47.11 2.28 -5.72
CA GLU A 336 47.30 2.21 -7.17
C GLU A 336 46.00 2.54 -7.91
N LEU A 337 44.86 1.97 -7.49
CA LEU A 337 43.56 2.27 -8.06
C LEU A 337 43.17 3.74 -7.89
N GLN A 338 43.46 4.35 -6.75
CA GLN A 338 43.26 5.80 -6.55
C GLN A 338 44.05 6.61 -7.57
N THR A 339 45.31 6.24 -7.80
CA THR A 339 46.19 6.94 -8.75
C THR A 339 45.71 6.76 -10.19
N GLN A 340 45.33 5.54 -10.59
CA GLN A 340 44.76 5.27 -11.90
C GLN A 340 43.43 6.00 -12.11
N GLY A 341 42.55 5.99 -11.11
CA GLY A 341 41.24 6.65 -11.18
C GLY A 341 41.32 8.18 -11.20
N ALA A 342 42.40 8.78 -10.71
CA ALA A 342 42.67 10.21 -10.88
C ALA A 342 42.95 10.60 -12.34
N ILE A 343 43.46 9.66 -13.16
CA ILE A 343 43.70 9.86 -14.60
C ILE A 343 42.39 9.70 -15.38
N GLY A 344 41.58 8.70 -15.01
CA GLY A 344 40.28 8.46 -15.59
C GLY A 344 39.65 7.15 -15.13
N ILE A 345 38.32 7.08 -15.13
CA ILE A 345 37.58 5.89 -14.71
C ILE A 345 37.24 5.05 -15.94
N THR A 346 37.71 3.81 -15.94
CA THR A 346 37.45 2.82 -17.00
C THR A 346 36.66 1.62 -16.44
N ASP A 347 36.05 0.83 -17.32
CA ASP A 347 35.36 -0.41 -16.93
C ASP A 347 36.32 -1.40 -16.26
N GLU A 348 37.58 -1.45 -16.70
CA GLU A 348 38.61 -2.29 -16.10
C GLU A 348 38.93 -1.84 -14.67
N LEU A 349 39.08 -0.53 -14.44
CA LEU A 349 39.30 0.05 -13.12
C LEU A 349 38.14 -0.29 -12.18
N SER A 350 36.91 -0.18 -12.66
CA SER A 350 35.69 -0.50 -11.90
C SER A 350 35.67 -1.98 -11.48
N LYS A 351 36.00 -2.89 -12.41
CA LYS A 351 36.12 -4.34 -12.13
C LYS A 351 37.24 -4.64 -11.13
N LYS A 352 38.38 -3.95 -11.19
CA LYS A 352 39.48 -4.11 -10.22
C LYS A 352 39.09 -3.61 -8.83
N SER A 353 38.49 -2.43 -8.74
CA SER A 353 37.94 -1.87 -7.48
C SER A 353 36.97 -2.86 -6.81
N GLU A 354 35.98 -3.35 -7.54
CA GLU A 354 34.99 -4.29 -7.00
C GLU A 354 35.63 -5.63 -6.59
N ALA A 355 36.58 -6.14 -7.36
CA ALA A 355 37.31 -7.36 -7.02
C ALA A 355 38.13 -7.23 -5.73
N LEU A 356 38.77 -6.06 -5.51
CA LEU A 356 39.51 -5.80 -4.28
C LEU A 356 38.58 -5.70 -3.07
N LEU A 357 37.44 -5.02 -3.19
CA LEU A 357 36.43 -4.94 -2.13
C LEU A 357 35.90 -6.33 -1.74
N LYS A 358 35.55 -7.16 -2.74
CA LYS A 358 35.12 -8.55 -2.51
C LYS A 358 36.20 -9.40 -1.86
N PHE A 359 37.46 -9.23 -2.27
CA PHE A 359 38.60 -9.94 -1.69
C PHE A 359 38.81 -9.57 -0.22
N ILE A 360 38.78 -8.27 0.12
CA ILE A 360 38.93 -7.80 1.51
C ILE A 360 37.79 -8.32 2.40
N ASP A 361 36.58 -8.42 1.86
CA ASP A 361 35.42 -8.94 2.62
C ASP A 361 35.42 -10.49 2.75
N SER A 362 36.18 -11.17 1.90
CA SER A 362 36.24 -12.64 1.84
C SER A 362 36.84 -13.29 3.10
N TYR A 363 36.63 -14.60 3.24
CA TYR A 363 37.25 -15.39 4.30
C TYR A 363 38.78 -15.43 4.19
N GLU A 364 39.33 -15.35 2.98
CA GLU A 364 40.77 -15.43 2.72
C GLU A 364 41.53 -14.28 3.39
N PHE A 365 40.97 -13.07 3.35
CA PHE A 365 41.57 -11.88 3.96
C PHE A 365 41.22 -11.70 5.45
N ARG A 366 40.47 -12.64 6.06
CA ARG A 366 39.96 -12.50 7.43
C ARG A 366 41.06 -12.29 8.48
N LYS A 367 42.25 -12.86 8.29
CA LYS A 367 43.38 -12.73 9.22
C LYS A 367 43.97 -11.31 9.24
N ASP A 368 44.06 -10.68 8.08
CA ASP A 368 44.61 -9.33 7.89
C ASP A 368 43.56 -8.22 8.09
N ARG A 369 42.28 -8.57 8.09
CA ARG A 369 41.14 -7.67 8.32
C ARG A 369 41.01 -7.23 9.78
N THR A 370 41.93 -6.37 10.21
CA THR A 370 41.82 -5.65 11.48
C THR A 370 41.05 -4.34 11.32
N GLU A 371 40.48 -3.81 12.40
CA GLU A 371 39.76 -2.53 12.37
C GLU A 371 40.63 -1.37 11.86
N SER A 372 41.93 -1.36 12.22
CA SER A 372 42.89 -0.37 11.73
C SER A 372 43.09 -0.44 10.21
N VAL A 373 43.20 -1.65 9.67
CA VAL A 373 43.38 -1.88 8.22
C VAL A 373 42.13 -1.46 7.46
N VAL A 374 40.93 -1.82 7.95
CA VAL A 374 39.67 -1.41 7.34
C VAL A 374 39.51 0.11 7.35
N ARG A 375 39.84 0.80 8.46
CA ARG A 375 39.81 2.27 8.52
C ARG A 375 40.79 2.91 7.55
N GLN A 376 42.00 2.37 7.43
CA GLN A 376 43.01 2.88 6.49
C GLN A 376 42.52 2.73 5.04
N LEU A 377 42.05 1.54 4.67
CA LEU A 377 41.45 1.30 3.35
C LEU A 377 40.25 2.21 3.12
N ALA A 378 39.41 2.43 4.12
CA ALA A 378 38.23 3.28 4.02
C ALA A 378 38.53 4.76 3.75
N GLY A 379 39.74 5.23 4.06
CA GLY A 379 40.21 6.57 3.73
C GLY A 379 40.77 6.72 2.31
N ILE A 380 41.09 5.63 1.62
CA ILE A 380 41.66 5.65 0.26
C ILE A 380 40.52 5.84 -0.76
N GLN A 381 40.73 6.73 -1.74
CA GLN A 381 39.74 6.98 -2.80
C GLN A 381 39.84 5.95 -3.92
N PHE A 382 39.56 4.67 -3.63
CA PHE A 382 39.66 3.58 -4.60
C PHE A 382 38.30 3.04 -5.07
N ILE A 383 37.19 3.61 -4.61
CA ILE A 383 35.83 3.17 -4.97
C ILE A 383 35.30 3.96 -6.15
N VAL A 384 34.86 3.25 -7.18
CA VAL A 384 34.06 3.84 -8.25
C VAL A 384 32.61 4.00 -7.76
N ALA A 385 32.25 5.22 -7.36
CA ALA A 385 30.92 5.54 -6.87
C ALA A 385 29.95 5.85 -8.01
N ASN A 386 28.65 5.71 -7.73
CA ASN A 386 27.56 6.14 -8.63
C ASN A 386 27.52 5.41 -9.99
N SER A 387 28.00 4.17 -10.05
CA SER A 387 28.14 3.39 -11.29
C SER A 387 26.82 2.88 -11.90
N ASP A 388 25.68 3.03 -11.22
CA ASP A 388 24.38 2.59 -11.75
C ASP A 388 23.86 3.56 -12.82
N GLY A 389 24.07 3.21 -14.10
CA GLY A 389 23.64 4.00 -15.24
C GLY A 389 22.11 4.20 -15.31
N ALA A 390 21.31 3.29 -14.74
CA ALA A 390 19.85 3.43 -14.73
C ALA A 390 19.38 4.47 -13.70
N LEU A 391 20.06 4.58 -12.56
CA LEU A 391 19.79 5.68 -11.61
C LEU A 391 20.25 7.04 -12.17
N GLN A 392 21.39 7.07 -12.88
CA GLN A 392 21.87 8.29 -13.53
C GLN A 392 20.95 8.78 -14.66
N SER A 393 20.28 7.86 -15.37
CA SER A 393 19.30 8.24 -16.41
C SER A 393 18.01 8.81 -15.81
N LEU A 394 17.63 8.37 -14.60
CA LEU A 394 16.49 8.91 -13.86
C LEU A 394 16.75 10.32 -13.32
N CYS A 395 17.88 10.51 -12.63
CA CYS A 395 18.30 11.82 -12.14
C CYS A 395 19.82 11.88 -12.11
N GLN A 396 20.40 12.77 -12.90
CA GLN A 396 21.84 12.93 -12.97
C GLN A 396 22.39 13.44 -11.63
N SER A 397 23.44 12.78 -11.16
CA SER A 397 24.32 13.24 -10.09
C SER A 397 25.59 13.83 -10.70
N ASP A 398 26.36 14.57 -9.89
CA ASP A 398 27.78 14.80 -10.19
C ASP A 398 28.44 13.47 -10.59
N ARG A 399 29.19 13.52 -11.70
CA ARG A 399 29.70 12.40 -12.51
C ARG A 399 30.30 11.26 -11.68
N ILE A 400 30.25 10.03 -12.23
CA ILE A 400 31.00 8.86 -11.74
C ILE A 400 32.40 9.32 -11.34
N ARG A 401 32.77 9.05 -10.08
CA ARG A 401 34.02 9.52 -9.49
C ARG A 401 34.63 8.48 -8.56
N MET A 402 35.94 8.60 -8.36
CA MET A 402 36.63 7.89 -7.29
C MET A 402 36.22 8.51 -5.96
N ALA A 403 35.83 7.68 -5.00
CA ALA A 403 35.43 8.07 -3.66
C ALA A 403 36.09 7.17 -2.63
N SER A 404 36.16 7.66 -1.39
CA SER A 404 36.55 6.86 -0.24
C SER A 404 35.30 6.26 0.41
N LEU A 405 35.43 5.10 1.08
CA LEU A 405 34.30 4.51 1.83
C LEU A 405 33.73 5.50 2.84
N SER A 406 34.60 6.26 3.50
CA SER A 406 34.22 7.27 4.50
C SER A 406 33.35 8.43 3.97
N GLN A 407 33.20 8.54 2.64
CA GLN A 407 32.36 9.54 1.99
C GLN A 407 31.16 8.93 1.26
N CYS A 408 31.10 7.60 1.18
CA CYS A 408 30.06 6.87 0.48
C CYS A 408 28.98 6.37 1.44
N ALA A 409 27.75 6.33 0.95
CA ALA A 409 26.67 5.59 1.57
C ALA A 409 26.75 4.10 1.19
N LEU A 410 26.09 3.25 1.97
CA LEU A 410 25.84 1.86 1.64
C LEU A 410 25.05 1.72 0.33
N PHE A 411 25.26 0.61 -0.39
CA PHE A 411 24.54 0.33 -1.62
C PHE A 411 23.01 0.24 -1.42
N GLU A 412 22.55 -0.25 -0.28
CA GLU A 412 21.12 -0.32 0.05
C GLU A 412 20.49 1.07 0.21
N ALA A 413 21.28 2.06 0.62
CA ALA A 413 20.84 3.44 0.77
C ALA A 413 20.87 4.25 -0.53
N ARG A 414 21.31 3.65 -1.66
CA ARG A 414 21.47 4.36 -2.94
C ARG A 414 20.23 5.12 -3.37
N PHE A 415 19.04 4.54 -3.22
CA PHE A 415 17.74 5.14 -3.56
C PHE A 415 17.34 6.34 -2.70
N LEU A 416 18.10 6.62 -1.63
CA LEU A 416 17.82 7.72 -0.69
C LEU A 416 18.82 8.87 -0.82
N CYS A 417 19.91 8.71 -1.58
CA CYS A 417 20.97 9.71 -1.57
C CYS A 417 21.75 9.91 -2.87
N TRP A 418 21.55 9.11 -3.93
CA TRP A 418 22.50 9.10 -5.07
C TRP A 418 22.74 10.45 -5.75
N THR A 419 21.78 11.37 -5.67
CA THR A 419 21.89 12.72 -6.27
C THR A 419 22.51 13.76 -5.31
N ALA A 420 22.74 13.40 -4.05
CA ALA A 420 23.27 14.29 -3.02
C ALA A 420 24.55 13.76 -2.36
N MET A 421 24.81 12.45 -2.46
CA MET A 421 25.92 11.76 -1.82
C MET A 421 26.31 10.51 -2.63
N PRO A 422 27.61 10.22 -2.81
CA PRO A 422 28.04 9.02 -3.50
C PRO A 422 27.65 7.77 -2.71
N TYR A 423 27.42 6.65 -3.39
CA TYR A 423 27.21 5.35 -2.78
C TYR A 423 28.19 4.32 -3.35
N GLY A 424 28.54 3.32 -2.53
CA GLY A 424 29.44 2.23 -2.92
C GLY A 424 28.76 1.19 -3.82
N PRO A 425 29.54 0.31 -4.46
CA PRO A 425 29.00 -0.81 -5.24
C PRO A 425 28.28 -1.83 -4.35
N SER A 426 27.55 -2.78 -4.95
CA SER A 426 26.74 -3.78 -4.24
C SER A 426 27.48 -4.67 -3.24
N CYS A 427 28.80 -4.83 -3.40
CA CYS A 427 29.64 -5.52 -2.41
C CYS A 427 29.90 -4.72 -1.12
N VAL A 428 29.55 -3.43 -1.09
CA VAL A 428 29.60 -2.55 0.09
C VAL A 428 28.19 -2.40 0.66
N GLY A 429 27.66 -3.52 1.16
CA GLY A 429 26.33 -3.60 1.77
C GLY A 429 26.38 -3.67 3.30
N GLN A 430 25.21 -3.76 3.93
CA GLN A 430 25.07 -3.88 5.39
C GLN A 430 25.81 -5.09 5.99
N GLY A 431 25.91 -6.18 5.23
CA GLY A 431 26.63 -7.40 5.64
C GLY A 431 28.14 -7.36 5.42
N SER A 432 28.68 -6.31 4.77
CA SER A 432 30.10 -6.21 4.48
C SER A 432 30.90 -5.72 5.69
N CYS A 433 32.18 -6.07 5.76
CA CYS A 433 33.08 -5.55 6.78
C CYS A 433 33.32 -4.03 6.72
N PHE A 434 32.83 -3.36 5.67
CA PHE A 434 32.93 -1.92 5.48
C PHE A 434 31.73 -1.15 6.04
N ALA A 435 30.67 -1.83 6.50
CA ALA A 435 29.41 -1.20 6.89
C ALA A 435 29.53 -0.17 8.03
N SER A 436 30.53 -0.31 8.90
CA SER A 436 30.82 0.67 9.97
C SER A 436 31.69 1.84 9.52
N SER A 437 32.32 1.74 8.34
CA SER A 437 33.29 2.72 7.82
C SER A 437 32.70 3.64 6.76
N VAL A 438 31.47 3.37 6.33
CA VAL A 438 30.70 4.18 5.39
C VAL A 438 29.94 5.29 6.13
N MET A 439 29.64 6.36 5.41
CA MET A 439 28.96 7.51 5.98
C MET A 439 27.43 7.30 5.96
N PRO A 440 26.74 7.45 7.10
CA PRO A 440 25.30 7.28 7.16
C PRO A 440 24.57 8.42 6.42
N VAL A 441 23.43 8.10 5.81
CA VAL A 441 22.58 9.10 5.16
C VAL A 441 21.81 9.88 6.25
N SER A 442 22.23 11.11 6.50
CA SER A 442 21.51 12.02 7.40
C SER A 442 20.22 12.55 6.76
N ASP A 443 19.30 13.05 7.60
CA ASP A 443 18.06 13.65 7.08
C ASP A 443 18.33 14.85 6.17
N ALA A 444 19.38 15.64 6.44
CA ALA A 444 19.75 16.76 5.58
C ALA A 444 20.18 16.32 4.18
N ILE A 445 20.95 15.23 4.08
CA ILE A 445 21.37 14.65 2.79
C ILE A 445 20.17 14.05 2.05
N PHE A 446 19.32 13.31 2.77
CA PHE A 446 18.09 12.75 2.21
C PHE A 446 17.14 13.83 1.70
N LEU A 447 16.90 14.90 2.44
CA LEU A 447 16.02 15.99 2.00
C LEU A 447 16.61 16.74 0.80
N ARG A 448 17.93 16.93 0.74
CA ARG A 448 18.60 17.46 -0.45
C ARG A 448 18.37 16.54 -1.65
N HIS A 449 18.48 15.22 -1.45
CA HIS A 449 18.20 14.23 -2.49
C HIS A 449 16.76 14.34 -3.01
N VAL A 450 15.77 14.42 -2.11
CA VAL A 450 14.35 14.60 -2.46
C VAL A 450 14.13 15.88 -3.29
N VAL A 451 14.74 17.00 -2.90
CA VAL A 451 14.67 18.26 -3.67
C VAL A 451 15.27 18.08 -5.07
N ASN A 452 16.42 17.42 -5.18
CA ASN A 452 17.07 17.17 -6.47
C ASN A 452 16.19 16.29 -7.37
N LEU A 453 15.53 15.25 -6.83
CA LEU A 453 14.62 14.39 -7.60
C LEU A 453 13.45 15.16 -8.20
N PHE A 454 12.75 15.96 -7.39
CA PHE A 454 11.58 16.71 -7.86
C PHE A 454 11.94 17.94 -8.69
N SER A 455 13.20 18.36 -8.69
CA SER A 455 13.73 19.40 -9.60
C SER A 455 14.16 18.84 -10.95
N ALA A 456 14.38 17.52 -11.07
CA ALA A 456 14.88 16.88 -12.28
C ALA A 456 13.75 16.50 -13.24
N ALA A 457 13.70 17.17 -14.41
CA ALA A 457 12.70 16.90 -15.45
C ALA A 457 12.72 15.44 -15.96
N THR A 458 13.88 14.78 -15.94
CA THR A 458 14.02 13.35 -16.30
C THR A 458 13.30 12.45 -15.32
N PHE A 459 13.31 12.79 -14.02
CA PHE A 459 12.67 12.00 -12.97
C PHE A 459 11.16 12.22 -12.93
N THR A 460 10.72 13.47 -13.11
CA THR A 460 9.29 13.84 -13.06
C THR A 460 8.55 13.59 -14.37
N SER A 461 9.25 13.22 -15.45
CA SER A 461 8.66 12.97 -16.77
C SER A 461 7.52 11.95 -16.74
N ALA A 462 6.44 12.27 -17.44
CA ALA A 462 5.28 11.38 -17.60
C ALA A 462 5.53 10.21 -18.57
N ASP A 463 6.58 10.33 -19.41
CA ASP A 463 6.85 9.46 -20.55
C ASP A 463 7.82 8.32 -20.26
N LEU A 464 8.22 8.13 -18.99
CA LEU A 464 9.06 7.00 -18.59
C LEU A 464 8.32 5.66 -18.81
N ARG A 465 9.01 4.69 -19.42
CA ARG A 465 8.47 3.36 -19.76
C ARG A 465 9.44 2.24 -19.39
N GLY A 466 8.91 1.02 -19.33
CA GLY A 466 9.70 -0.20 -19.11
C GLY A 466 10.43 -0.20 -17.77
N GLU A 467 11.66 -0.73 -17.77
CA GLU A 467 12.48 -0.91 -16.57
C GLU A 467 12.76 0.39 -15.81
N VAL A 468 12.89 1.51 -16.51
CA VAL A 468 13.15 2.83 -15.89
C VAL A 468 11.96 3.32 -15.07
N ALA A 469 10.73 3.05 -15.52
CA ALA A 469 9.52 3.39 -14.77
C ALA A 469 9.36 2.50 -13.51
N THR A 470 9.73 1.22 -13.61
CA THR A 470 9.79 0.32 -12.45
C THR A 470 10.82 0.81 -11.44
N LEU A 471 12.02 1.14 -11.89
CA LEU A 471 13.09 1.67 -11.04
C LEU A 471 12.68 2.96 -10.31
N ARG A 472 11.97 3.89 -10.99
CA ARG A 472 11.41 5.08 -10.33
C ARG A 472 10.43 4.71 -9.22
N SER A 473 9.65 3.65 -9.39
CA SER A 473 8.69 3.18 -8.40
C SER A 473 9.40 2.61 -7.17
N ASP A 474 10.48 1.83 -7.37
CA ASP A 474 11.32 1.29 -6.29
C ASP A 474 12.01 2.40 -5.48
N VAL A 475 12.50 3.43 -6.19
CA VAL A 475 13.01 4.65 -5.56
C VAL A 475 11.92 5.31 -4.72
N MET A 476 10.75 5.59 -5.32
CA MET A 476 9.68 6.29 -4.61
C MET A 476 9.17 5.52 -3.39
N ASN A 477 9.10 4.18 -3.47
CA ASN A 477 8.75 3.35 -2.32
C ASN A 477 9.76 3.54 -1.17
N SER A 478 11.06 3.58 -1.48
CA SER A 478 12.12 3.83 -0.50
C SER A 478 12.04 5.24 0.08
N VAL A 479 11.82 6.24 -0.77
CA VAL A 479 11.67 7.65 -0.38
C VAL A 479 10.45 7.84 0.53
N TYR A 480 9.28 7.31 0.17
CA TYR A 480 8.07 7.41 1.00
C TYR A 480 8.23 6.68 2.34
N SER A 481 8.91 5.53 2.36
CA SER A 481 9.24 4.82 3.59
C SER A 481 10.10 5.68 4.53
N ARG A 482 11.14 6.34 4.00
CA ARG A 482 11.98 7.24 4.79
C ARG A 482 11.23 8.49 5.24
N LEU A 483 10.42 9.11 4.38
CA LEU A 483 9.55 10.24 4.73
C LEU A 483 8.55 9.88 5.83
N SER A 484 7.98 8.67 5.78
CA SER A 484 7.07 8.17 6.82
C SER A 484 7.77 8.01 8.17
N THR A 485 9.05 7.63 8.16
CA THR A 485 9.87 7.56 9.38
C THR A 485 10.12 8.96 9.96
N ILE A 486 10.47 9.95 9.12
CA ILE A 486 10.68 11.34 9.53
C ILE A 486 9.37 11.96 10.05
N MET A 487 8.24 11.66 9.41
CA MET A 487 6.91 12.12 9.84
C MET A 487 6.58 11.68 11.27
N ASN A 488 6.99 10.48 11.67
CA ASN A 488 6.76 9.94 13.02
C ASN A 488 7.80 10.44 14.05
N SER A 489 8.67 11.38 13.67
CA SER A 489 9.71 11.96 14.53
C SER A 489 9.43 13.44 14.83
N THR A 490 10.24 14.05 15.70
CA THR A 490 10.19 15.50 15.97
C THR A 490 10.58 16.36 14.76
N ALA A 491 11.18 15.77 13.72
CA ALA A 491 11.63 16.46 12.50
C ALA A 491 10.54 16.60 11.41
N VAL A 492 9.26 16.34 11.74
CA VAL A 492 8.13 16.40 10.78
C VAL A 492 8.01 17.74 10.04
N GLN A 493 8.45 18.86 10.63
CA GLN A 493 8.42 20.18 9.99
C GLN A 493 9.29 20.23 8.72
N SER A 494 10.38 19.45 8.68
CA SER A 494 11.34 19.44 7.58
C SER A 494 10.80 18.83 6.29
N ILE A 495 9.65 18.14 6.32
CA ILE A 495 9.02 17.54 5.13
C ILE A 495 7.78 18.30 4.63
N LEU A 496 7.32 19.33 5.35
CA LEU A 496 6.08 20.05 5.01
C LEU A 496 6.19 20.87 3.72
N PHE A 497 7.40 21.20 3.27
CA PHE A 497 7.61 21.84 1.96
C PHE A 497 7.11 20.98 0.79
N LEU A 498 6.92 19.66 0.98
CA LEU A 498 6.37 18.75 -0.03
C LEU A 498 4.86 18.90 -0.22
N LYS A 499 4.15 19.64 0.66
CA LYS A 499 2.70 19.86 0.55
C LYS A 499 2.31 20.46 -0.81
N ASP A 500 3.12 21.39 -1.29
CA ASP A 500 2.90 22.13 -2.53
C ASP A 500 3.67 21.56 -3.72
N ILE A 501 4.45 20.48 -3.52
CA ILE A 501 5.23 19.81 -4.57
C ILE A 501 4.47 18.59 -5.08
N PRO A 502 4.37 18.38 -6.41
CA PRO A 502 3.89 17.13 -6.99
C PRO A 502 4.82 15.98 -6.61
N CYS A 503 4.49 15.29 -5.51
CA CYS A 503 5.36 14.28 -4.92
C CYS A 503 4.71 12.89 -4.85
N VAL A 504 3.44 12.75 -5.21
CA VAL A 504 2.72 11.46 -5.23
C VAL A 504 2.71 10.89 -6.64
N LEU A 505 3.34 9.73 -6.83
CA LEU A 505 3.47 9.03 -8.11
C LEU A 505 2.17 8.28 -8.46
N ILE A 506 1.50 8.69 -9.54
CA ILE A 506 0.32 8.04 -10.11
C ILE A 506 0.74 7.19 -11.32
N LYS A 507 0.16 5.99 -11.45
CA LYS A 507 0.28 5.11 -12.63
C LYS A 507 -1.09 4.99 -13.29
N THR A 508 -1.19 5.25 -14.60
CA THR A 508 -2.43 5.08 -15.36
C THR A 508 -2.35 3.86 -16.27
N GLU A 509 -3.52 3.39 -16.71
CA GLU A 509 -3.62 2.39 -17.78
C GLU A 509 -2.93 2.94 -19.05
N GLY A 510 -2.01 2.15 -19.65
CA GLY A 510 -1.20 2.57 -20.80
C GLY A 510 0.26 2.99 -20.52
N TYR A 511 0.84 2.56 -19.40
CA TYR A 511 2.26 2.73 -19.03
C TYR A 511 2.72 4.18 -18.76
N LYS A 512 1.80 5.15 -18.71
CA LYS A 512 2.13 6.52 -18.27
C LYS A 512 2.15 6.59 -16.75
N SER A 513 3.10 7.32 -16.20
CA SER A 513 3.14 7.59 -14.76
C SER A 513 3.70 8.98 -14.50
N PHE A 514 3.04 9.74 -13.62
CA PHE A 514 3.33 11.16 -13.39
C PHE A 514 3.12 11.49 -11.91
N PHE A 515 3.60 12.66 -11.50
CA PHE A 515 3.45 13.12 -10.12
C PHE A 515 2.29 14.10 -9.96
N VAL A 516 1.57 14.00 -8.86
CA VAL A 516 0.55 14.96 -8.44
C VAL A 516 0.81 15.38 -6.99
N SER A 517 0.34 16.59 -6.63
CA SER A 517 0.42 17.06 -5.24
C SER A 517 -0.48 16.22 -4.35
N ALA A 518 -0.06 15.96 -3.11
CA ALA A 518 -0.85 15.16 -2.17
C ALA A 518 -2.26 15.75 -1.92
N GLY A 519 -2.41 17.07 -2.03
CA GLY A 519 -3.71 17.75 -2.01
C GLY A 519 -4.71 17.29 -3.08
N ARG A 520 -4.28 16.61 -4.14
CA ARG A 520 -5.14 16.06 -5.21
C ARG A 520 -5.44 14.56 -5.04
N ILE A 521 -5.09 13.99 -3.89
CA ILE A 521 -5.30 12.56 -3.58
C ILE A 521 -6.50 12.37 -2.64
N THR A 522 -7.32 11.39 -2.96
CA THR A 522 -8.38 10.86 -2.09
C THR A 522 -8.16 9.37 -1.81
N HIS A 523 -8.55 8.89 -0.64
CA HIS A 523 -8.52 7.46 -0.30
C HIS A 523 -9.83 6.73 -0.65
N ASP A 524 -10.90 7.46 -0.97
CA ASP A 524 -12.16 6.90 -1.45
C ASP A 524 -12.24 6.95 -2.98
N LYS A 525 -12.21 5.77 -3.60
CA LYS A 525 -12.34 5.57 -5.04
C LYS A 525 -13.56 6.24 -5.65
N ASN A 526 -14.68 6.27 -4.94
CA ASN A 526 -15.94 6.83 -5.45
C ASN A 526 -15.91 8.37 -5.49
N SER A 527 -14.95 8.99 -4.80
CA SER A 527 -14.76 10.43 -4.76
C SER A 527 -13.67 10.93 -5.72
N ALA A 528 -13.05 10.04 -6.51
CA ALA A 528 -12.05 10.41 -7.50
C ALA A 528 -12.70 11.09 -8.72
N ILE A 529 -12.04 12.12 -9.26
CA ILE A 529 -12.49 12.91 -10.41
C ILE A 529 -11.31 13.04 -11.37
N LEU A 530 -11.06 12.00 -12.15
CA LEU A 530 -9.92 11.94 -13.05
C LEU A 530 -10.07 12.94 -14.21
N PRO A 531 -8.99 13.62 -14.65
CA PRO A 531 -7.60 13.56 -14.15
C PRO A 531 -7.29 14.60 -13.05
N TYR A 532 -8.28 15.19 -12.39
CA TYR A 532 -8.09 16.31 -11.45
C TYR A 532 -7.87 15.86 -10.00
N ILE A 533 -8.63 14.87 -9.53
CA ILE A 533 -8.52 14.24 -8.22
C ILE A 533 -8.30 12.74 -8.43
N HIS A 534 -7.24 12.18 -7.85
CA HIS A 534 -6.86 10.78 -8.04
C HIS A 534 -7.09 9.96 -6.78
N GLU A 535 -7.49 8.71 -6.97
CA GLU A 535 -7.42 7.70 -5.90
C GLU A 535 -5.94 7.47 -5.51
N CYS A 536 -5.69 7.29 -4.22
CA CYS A 536 -4.37 6.89 -3.72
C CYS A 536 -3.94 5.57 -4.40
N PRO A 537 -2.79 5.54 -5.09
CA PRO A 537 -2.31 4.34 -5.77
C PRO A 537 -2.20 3.15 -4.82
N GLN A 538 -2.72 1.99 -5.23
CA GLN A 538 -2.75 0.78 -4.39
C GLN A 538 -1.35 0.35 -3.92
N GLU A 539 -0.35 0.48 -4.80
CA GLU A 539 1.08 0.19 -4.52
C GLU A 539 1.64 1.02 -3.36
N PHE A 540 1.14 2.24 -3.17
CA PHE A 540 1.60 3.18 -2.15
C PHE A 540 0.59 3.35 -1.00
N SER A 541 -0.43 2.48 -0.93
CA SER A 541 -1.49 2.54 0.08
C SER A 541 -0.97 2.47 1.52
N GLN A 542 0.16 1.80 1.76
CA GLN A 542 0.84 1.75 3.07
C GLN A 542 1.29 3.14 3.58
N PHE A 543 1.45 4.12 2.68
CA PHE A 543 1.87 5.49 2.99
C PHE A 543 0.68 6.45 3.17
N ARG A 544 -0.55 5.95 3.33
CA ARG A 544 -1.79 6.73 3.57
C ARG A 544 -1.59 7.87 4.57
N LYS A 545 -0.98 7.57 5.72
CA LYS A 545 -0.74 8.56 6.80
C LYS A 545 0.20 9.68 6.37
N LEU A 546 1.24 9.37 5.60
CA LEU A 546 2.17 10.35 5.03
C LEU A 546 1.44 11.28 4.07
N PHE A 547 0.70 10.71 3.12
CA PHE A 547 -0.04 11.52 2.14
C PHE A 547 -1.11 12.36 2.80
N ALA A 548 -1.82 11.84 3.82
CA ALA A 548 -2.78 12.62 4.59
C ALA A 548 -2.12 13.83 5.27
N LYS A 549 -0.90 13.68 5.81
CA LYS A 549 -0.14 14.79 6.40
C LYS A 549 0.29 15.84 5.37
N LEU A 550 0.52 15.42 4.13
CA LEU A 550 0.86 16.28 3.00
C LEU A 550 -0.36 16.87 2.27
N GLY A 551 -1.59 16.51 2.64
CA GLY A 551 -2.83 17.10 2.11
C GLY A 551 -3.83 16.13 1.47
N ALA A 552 -3.54 14.82 1.42
CA ALA A 552 -4.51 13.84 0.97
C ALA A 552 -5.67 13.70 1.96
N THR A 553 -6.84 13.30 1.46
CA THR A 553 -8.08 13.24 2.25
C THR A 553 -8.71 11.87 2.17
N GLU A 554 -9.51 11.54 3.18
CA GLU A 554 -10.27 10.27 3.24
C GLU A 554 -11.32 10.20 2.12
N SER A 555 -12.01 11.31 1.87
CA SER A 555 -12.92 11.53 0.74
C SER A 555 -12.70 12.93 0.19
N ALA A 556 -13.00 13.15 -1.10
CA ALA A 556 -12.89 14.47 -1.71
C ALA A 556 -13.61 15.55 -0.88
N THR A 557 -12.88 16.61 -0.53
CA THR A 557 -13.39 17.75 0.25
C THR A 557 -13.86 18.87 -0.68
N ILE A 558 -14.68 19.80 -0.17
CA ILE A 558 -15.13 20.97 -0.95
C ILE A 558 -13.93 21.76 -1.51
N GLU A 559 -12.84 21.88 -0.74
CA GLU A 559 -11.63 22.56 -1.20
C GLU A 559 -10.92 21.83 -2.35
N GLN A 560 -10.87 20.50 -2.32
CA GLN A 560 -10.31 19.72 -3.43
C GLN A 560 -11.18 19.79 -4.69
N LEU A 561 -12.50 19.80 -4.52
CA LEU A 561 -13.45 19.96 -5.62
C LEU A 561 -13.36 21.37 -6.23
N ARG A 562 -13.16 22.40 -5.41
CA ARG A 562 -12.86 23.78 -5.87
C ARG A 562 -11.58 23.81 -6.70
N LEU A 563 -10.50 23.19 -6.21
CA LEU A 563 -9.23 23.09 -6.93
C LEU A 563 -9.40 22.33 -8.26
N ALA A 564 -10.20 21.27 -8.30
CA ALA A 564 -10.49 20.55 -9.54
C ALA A 564 -11.20 21.43 -10.58
N LEU A 565 -12.20 22.22 -10.16
CA LEU A 565 -12.88 23.19 -11.03
C LEU A 565 -11.94 24.28 -11.53
N GLU A 566 -11.03 24.75 -10.69
CA GLU A 566 -9.98 25.70 -11.08
C GLU A 566 -9.00 25.12 -12.11
N LEU A 567 -8.58 23.85 -11.96
CA LEU A 567 -7.75 23.18 -12.95
C LEU A 567 -8.47 23.01 -14.29
N ILE A 568 -9.76 22.61 -14.27
CA ILE A 568 -10.59 22.53 -15.47
C ILE A 568 -10.66 23.91 -16.15
N ARG A 569 -10.83 24.98 -15.37
CA ARG A 569 -10.86 26.35 -15.89
C ARG A 569 -9.55 26.75 -16.56
N ASN A 570 -8.40 26.39 -15.98
CA ASN A 570 -7.08 26.73 -16.52
C ASN A 570 -6.77 25.96 -17.82
N GLU A 571 -7.34 24.76 -17.99
CA GLU A 571 -7.23 23.97 -19.23
C GLU A 571 -8.23 24.38 -20.32
N GLN A 572 -9.23 25.19 -19.97
CA GLN A 572 -10.30 25.59 -20.88
C GLN A 572 -9.75 26.48 -22.01
N GLN A 573 -10.00 26.07 -23.26
CA GLN A 573 -9.75 26.87 -24.46
C GLN A 573 -11.09 27.05 -25.20
N GLY A 574 -11.82 28.13 -24.90
CA GLY A 574 -13.19 28.33 -25.40
C GLY A 574 -14.23 27.57 -24.56
N SER A 575 -15.09 26.77 -25.19
CA SER A 575 -16.10 25.95 -24.49
C SER A 575 -15.51 24.69 -23.85
N LEU A 576 -16.10 24.24 -22.74
CA LEU A 576 -15.81 22.96 -22.10
C LEU A 576 -16.12 21.79 -23.05
N ARG A 577 -15.22 20.80 -23.06
CA ARG A 577 -15.42 19.54 -23.79
C ARG A 577 -16.35 18.59 -23.02
N ALA A 578 -16.93 17.60 -23.70
CA ALA A 578 -17.85 16.62 -23.08
C ALA A 578 -17.26 15.90 -21.85
N GLU A 579 -15.97 15.57 -21.85
CA GLU A 579 -15.28 14.94 -20.71
C GLU A 579 -15.10 15.89 -19.52
N GLN A 580 -14.79 17.16 -19.80
CA GLN A 580 -14.69 18.20 -18.78
C GLN A 580 -16.07 18.48 -18.17
N LEU A 581 -17.13 18.52 -18.99
CA LEU A 581 -18.51 18.65 -18.51
C LEU A 581 -18.92 17.51 -17.57
N LYS A 582 -18.53 16.26 -17.86
CA LYS A 582 -18.74 15.13 -16.93
C LYS A 582 -18.01 15.37 -15.60
N SER A 583 -16.78 15.85 -15.65
CA SER A 583 -15.97 16.15 -14.46
C SER A 583 -16.56 17.30 -13.63
N VAL A 584 -17.01 18.38 -14.26
CA VAL A 584 -17.70 19.50 -13.60
C VAL A 584 -19.01 19.02 -12.97
N SER A 585 -19.82 18.26 -13.69
CA SER A 585 -21.07 17.69 -13.15
C SER A 585 -20.82 16.81 -11.93
N HIS A 586 -19.76 15.98 -11.96
CA HIS A 586 -19.37 15.15 -10.82
C HIS A 586 -18.87 16.00 -9.63
N CYS A 587 -18.10 17.06 -9.89
CA CYS A 587 -17.67 18.00 -8.85
C CYS A 587 -18.87 18.64 -8.15
N LEU A 588 -19.81 19.20 -8.92
CA LEU A 588 -20.99 19.87 -8.39
C LEU A 588 -21.91 18.92 -7.64
N SER A 589 -22.12 17.71 -8.17
CA SER A 589 -22.89 16.67 -7.48
C SER A 589 -22.24 16.28 -6.14
N SER A 590 -20.92 16.18 -6.11
CA SER A 590 -20.17 15.88 -4.88
C SER A 590 -20.25 17.02 -3.86
N ILE A 591 -20.16 18.28 -4.32
CA ILE A 591 -20.36 19.46 -3.48
C ILE A 591 -21.75 19.42 -2.82
N ILE A 592 -22.81 19.12 -3.59
CA ILE A 592 -24.17 19.02 -3.05
C ILE A 592 -24.27 17.96 -1.94
N VAL A 593 -23.69 16.78 -2.15
CA VAL A 593 -23.69 15.70 -1.13
C VAL A 593 -22.93 16.12 0.13
N LEU A 594 -21.84 16.88 0.01
CA LEU A 594 -21.10 17.40 1.17
C LEU A 594 -21.88 18.49 1.90
N LEU A 595 -22.58 19.36 1.19
CA LEU A 595 -23.49 20.34 1.78
C LEU A 595 -24.66 19.65 2.51
N GLU A 596 -25.15 18.51 1.99
CA GLU A 596 -26.19 17.72 2.66
C GLU A 596 -25.75 17.18 4.03
N ARG A 597 -24.45 16.92 4.19
CA ARG A 597 -23.84 16.46 5.44
C ARG A 597 -23.43 17.59 6.39
N GLY A 598 -23.84 18.83 6.10
CA GLY A 598 -23.56 20.00 6.93
C GLY A 598 -22.30 20.79 6.53
N GLY A 599 -21.75 20.54 5.34
CA GLY A 599 -20.67 21.36 4.77
C GLY A 599 -21.12 22.80 4.49
N ARG A 600 -20.15 23.71 4.33
CA ARG A 600 -20.36 25.11 3.92
C ARG A 600 -19.42 25.50 2.80
N LEU A 601 -19.84 26.40 1.92
CA LEU A 601 -18.98 26.98 0.88
C LEU A 601 -18.20 28.17 1.45
N GLN A 602 -17.19 27.89 2.27
CA GLN A 602 -16.32 28.92 2.84
C GLN A 602 -14.88 28.69 2.40
N PHE A 603 -14.30 29.70 1.77
CA PHE A 603 -12.95 29.69 1.23
C PHE A 603 -12.15 30.89 1.77
N GLU A 604 -10.82 30.79 1.73
CA GLU A 604 -9.94 31.94 1.99
C GLU A 604 -10.18 33.04 0.92
N SER A 605 -10.00 34.32 1.26
CA SER A 605 -10.43 35.45 0.42
C SER A 605 -9.77 35.51 -0.97
N ASP A 606 -8.64 34.82 -1.16
CA ASP A 606 -7.88 34.69 -2.40
C ASP A 606 -8.33 33.49 -3.27
N ARG A 607 -9.14 32.56 -2.74
CA ARG A 607 -9.56 31.34 -3.43
C ARG A 607 -10.95 31.49 -4.05
N VAL A 608 -11.03 31.29 -5.36
CA VAL A 608 -12.26 31.45 -6.14
C VAL A 608 -12.89 30.09 -6.44
N LEU A 609 -14.23 30.04 -6.40
CA LEU A 609 -15.02 28.93 -6.93
C LEU A 609 -15.44 29.24 -8.37
N PHE A 610 -15.11 28.35 -9.30
CA PHE A 610 -15.51 28.51 -10.70
C PHE A 610 -16.77 27.69 -10.99
N LEU A 611 -17.75 28.32 -11.62
CA LEU A 611 -19.06 27.72 -11.94
C LEU A 611 -19.41 27.91 -13.42
N PRO A 612 -20.24 27.03 -14.00
CA PRO A 612 -20.53 27.04 -15.43
C PRO A 612 -21.58 28.10 -15.81
N LYS A 613 -21.35 28.75 -16.96
CA LYS A 613 -22.34 29.55 -17.69
C LYS A 613 -22.45 29.09 -19.14
N ARG A 614 -23.52 29.49 -19.82
CA ARG A 614 -23.69 29.26 -21.26
C ARG A 614 -22.79 30.21 -22.06
N SER A 615 -22.12 29.69 -23.09
CA SER A 615 -21.25 30.48 -23.96
C SER A 615 -22.09 31.31 -24.93
N GLN A 616 -21.69 32.57 -25.16
CA GLN A 616 -22.39 33.52 -26.06
C GLN A 616 -22.13 33.26 -27.55
N HIS A 617 -21.21 32.35 -27.90
CA HIS A 617 -20.98 31.96 -29.29
C HIS A 617 -21.88 30.78 -29.69
N GLN A 618 -23.04 31.05 -30.30
CA GLN A 618 -23.78 30.02 -31.05
C GLN A 618 -24.21 30.50 -32.43
N ASP A 619 -23.67 29.85 -33.46
CA ASP A 619 -24.41 29.54 -34.68
C ASP A 619 -25.48 28.48 -34.34
N SER A 620 -26.66 28.64 -34.92
CA SER A 620 -27.95 28.00 -34.59
C SER A 620 -28.05 26.47 -34.81
N SER A 621 -26.93 25.75 -34.90
CA SER A 621 -26.88 24.34 -35.29
C SER A 621 -26.03 23.40 -34.42
N THR A 622 -25.47 23.85 -33.28
CA THR A 622 -24.64 23.00 -32.39
C THR A 622 -25.12 22.94 -30.93
N GLU A 623 -24.81 21.82 -30.25
CA GLU A 623 -25.11 21.57 -28.83
C GLU A 623 -24.72 22.76 -27.92
N ALA A 624 -25.44 22.97 -26.82
CA ALA A 624 -25.18 24.05 -25.87
C ALA A 624 -23.72 24.04 -25.38
N ALA A 625 -22.98 25.12 -25.68
CA ALA A 625 -21.60 25.33 -25.25
C ALA A 625 -21.56 25.98 -23.85
N PHE A 626 -20.66 25.52 -22.98
CA PHE A 626 -20.53 25.98 -21.59
C PHE A 626 -19.11 26.42 -21.28
N GLU A 627 -18.96 27.38 -20.38
CA GLU A 627 -17.65 27.81 -19.87
C GLU A 627 -17.67 28.01 -18.36
N LEU A 628 -16.55 27.74 -17.69
CA LEU A 628 -16.38 28.05 -16.27
C LEU A 628 -15.97 29.51 -16.10
N VAL A 629 -16.61 30.22 -15.18
CA VAL A 629 -16.23 31.59 -14.78
C VAL A 629 -16.26 31.74 -13.27
N ASP A 630 -15.65 32.81 -12.78
CA ASP A 630 -15.70 33.18 -11.37
C ASP A 630 -17.17 33.27 -10.91
N CYS A 631 -17.53 32.53 -9.86
CA CYS A 631 -18.90 32.49 -9.37
C CYS A 631 -19.44 33.87 -8.96
N ARG A 632 -18.57 34.81 -8.59
CA ARG A 632 -18.95 36.18 -8.19
C ARG A 632 -19.46 37.02 -9.36
N CYS A 633 -19.17 36.61 -10.59
CA CYS A 633 -19.70 37.25 -11.80
C CYS A 633 -21.06 36.68 -12.23
N LEU A 634 -21.55 35.63 -11.55
CA LEU A 634 -22.77 34.92 -11.94
C LEU A 634 -23.99 35.37 -11.15
N THR A 635 -25.14 35.30 -11.81
CA THR A 635 -26.46 35.52 -11.23
C THR A 635 -27.25 34.21 -11.26
N ILE A 636 -27.96 33.91 -10.17
CA ILE A 636 -28.87 32.77 -10.10
C ILE A 636 -30.19 33.17 -10.77
N ASN A 637 -30.60 32.43 -11.80
CA ASN A 637 -31.93 32.59 -12.39
C ASN A 637 -32.97 31.89 -11.50
N ASP A 638 -33.54 32.64 -10.57
CA ASP A 638 -34.61 32.20 -9.66
C ASP A 638 -36.01 32.57 -10.14
N SER A 639 -36.12 33.38 -11.20
CA SER A 639 -37.37 33.83 -11.80
C SER A 639 -37.33 33.71 -13.33
N GLU A 640 -37.82 32.57 -13.83
CA GLU A 640 -37.94 32.32 -15.27
C GLU A 640 -38.83 33.38 -15.96
N ALA A 641 -39.84 33.90 -15.26
CA ALA A 641 -40.71 34.96 -15.76
C ALA A 641 -39.97 36.29 -16.00
N HIS A 642 -39.02 36.66 -15.14
CA HIS A 642 -38.17 37.84 -15.37
C HIS A 642 -37.17 37.56 -16.49
N ASN A 643 -36.53 36.40 -16.47
CA ASN A 643 -35.54 36.01 -17.47
C ASN A 643 -36.13 36.00 -18.90
N ASN A 644 -37.35 35.48 -19.07
CA ASN A 644 -38.05 35.43 -20.37
C ASN A 644 -38.48 36.81 -20.91
N ARG A 645 -38.41 37.86 -20.10
CA ARG A 645 -38.67 39.26 -20.53
C ARG A 645 -37.40 40.07 -20.72
N LEU A 646 -36.26 39.51 -20.34
CA LEU A 646 -34.93 40.11 -20.43
C LEU A 646 -34.10 39.44 -21.54
N VAL A 647 -34.75 38.78 -22.51
CA VAL A 647 -34.13 37.88 -23.51
C VAL A 647 -33.00 38.56 -24.30
N ASP A 648 -33.06 39.88 -24.46
CA ASP A 648 -32.05 40.69 -25.18
C ASP A 648 -31.17 41.58 -24.28
N ALA A 649 -31.29 41.48 -22.95
CA ALA A 649 -30.42 42.20 -22.02
C ALA A 649 -29.03 41.53 -21.97
N GLN A 650 -28.09 41.99 -22.82
CA GLN A 650 -26.81 41.33 -23.10
C GLN A 650 -25.82 41.21 -21.91
N ASP A 651 -26.11 41.82 -20.76
CA ASP A 651 -25.12 42.03 -19.70
C ASP A 651 -25.24 41.10 -18.47
N VAL A 652 -26.25 40.22 -18.38
CA VAL A 652 -26.40 39.30 -17.22
C VAL A 652 -25.80 37.93 -17.51
N GLN A 653 -24.80 37.53 -16.71
CA GLN A 653 -24.22 36.19 -16.79
C GLN A 653 -24.93 35.22 -15.85
N PHE A 654 -25.70 34.29 -16.42
CA PHE A 654 -26.43 33.30 -15.63
C PHE A 654 -25.63 32.04 -15.34
N LEU A 655 -25.74 31.55 -14.10
CA LEU A 655 -25.34 30.19 -13.74
C LEU A 655 -26.21 29.19 -14.50
N ASP A 656 -25.59 28.31 -15.31
CA ASP A 656 -26.30 27.29 -16.07
C ASP A 656 -25.82 25.88 -15.71
N LEU A 657 -26.69 25.15 -15.02
CA LEU A 657 -26.47 23.77 -14.56
C LEU A 657 -27.29 22.74 -15.35
N SER A 658 -27.89 23.14 -16.48
CA SER A 658 -28.80 22.29 -17.26
C SER A 658 -28.16 20.96 -17.67
N PHE A 659 -26.88 20.95 -18.02
CA PHE A 659 -26.14 19.73 -18.37
C PHE A 659 -25.95 18.75 -17.19
N CYS A 660 -26.04 19.23 -15.94
CA CYS A 660 -25.86 18.40 -14.75
C CYS A 660 -27.07 17.49 -14.46
N LYS A 661 -28.25 17.78 -15.04
CA LYS A 661 -29.50 17.02 -14.83
C LYS A 661 -29.85 16.81 -13.34
N LEU A 662 -29.60 17.83 -12.53
CA LEU A 662 -29.90 17.82 -11.10
C LEU A 662 -31.42 17.91 -10.87
N GLY A 663 -31.93 17.17 -9.88
CA GLY A 663 -33.32 17.31 -9.45
C GLY A 663 -33.57 18.68 -8.80
N THR A 664 -34.80 19.20 -8.88
CA THR A 664 -35.18 20.55 -8.43
C THR A 664 -34.77 20.84 -6.98
N ASP A 665 -34.94 19.88 -6.08
CA ASP A 665 -34.60 20.02 -4.66
C ASP A 665 -33.08 20.22 -4.45
N LYS A 666 -32.25 19.42 -5.13
CA LYS A 666 -30.78 19.53 -5.10
C LYS A 666 -30.30 20.86 -5.68
N LEU A 667 -30.94 21.31 -6.77
CA LEU A 667 -30.62 22.59 -7.41
C LEU A 667 -30.96 23.77 -6.50
N GLN A 668 -32.16 23.78 -5.90
CA GLN A 668 -32.60 24.83 -4.98
C GLN A 668 -31.69 24.92 -3.75
N ARG A 669 -31.25 23.76 -3.23
CA ARG A 669 -30.33 23.70 -2.10
C ARG A 669 -28.94 24.22 -2.43
N LEU A 670 -28.41 23.90 -3.61
CA LEU A 670 -27.16 24.49 -4.09
C LEU A 670 -27.30 26.01 -4.22
N TYR A 671 -28.38 26.49 -4.82
CA TYR A 671 -28.65 27.93 -4.96
C TYR A 671 -28.77 28.64 -3.62
N PHE A 672 -29.39 28.00 -2.63
CA PHE A 672 -29.45 28.52 -1.27
C PHE A 672 -28.04 28.73 -0.68
N HIS A 673 -27.16 27.73 -0.76
CA HIS A 673 -25.79 27.86 -0.27
C HIS A 673 -24.94 28.84 -1.09
N LEU A 674 -25.12 28.89 -2.41
CA LEU A 674 -24.43 29.87 -3.25
C LEU A 674 -24.84 31.31 -2.92
N ALA A 675 -26.12 31.56 -2.64
CA ALA A 675 -26.58 32.87 -2.20
C ALA A 675 -26.13 33.20 -0.77
N ALA A 676 -26.26 32.25 0.16
CA ALA A 676 -26.01 32.47 1.58
C ALA A 676 -24.51 32.49 1.95
N ASP A 677 -23.73 31.53 1.44
CA ASP A 677 -22.32 31.35 1.80
C ASP A 677 -21.39 32.17 0.88
N MET A 678 -21.72 32.28 -0.42
CA MET A 678 -20.87 32.94 -1.43
C MET A 678 -21.39 34.32 -1.86
N GLY A 679 -22.60 34.72 -1.44
CA GLY A 679 -23.18 36.04 -1.78
C GLY A 679 -23.58 36.20 -3.24
N LEU A 680 -23.87 35.10 -3.96
CA LEU A 680 -24.37 35.20 -5.35
C LEU A 680 -25.72 35.91 -5.39
N LYS A 681 -25.85 36.87 -6.32
CA LYS A 681 -27.08 37.62 -6.53
C LYS A 681 -28.14 36.73 -7.18
N LYS A 682 -29.40 36.88 -6.77
CA LYS A 682 -30.55 36.30 -7.49
C LYS A 682 -31.09 37.31 -8.50
N LEU A 683 -31.65 36.82 -9.60
CA LEU A 683 -32.23 37.69 -10.62
C LEU A 683 -33.38 38.54 -10.03
N SER A 684 -34.20 37.96 -9.17
CA SER A 684 -35.30 38.68 -8.51
C SER A 684 -34.84 39.81 -7.59
N ASP A 685 -33.60 39.78 -7.09
CA ASP A 685 -33.06 40.84 -6.21
C ASP A 685 -32.69 42.11 -7.00
N ASN A 686 -32.34 41.97 -8.29
CA ASN A 686 -31.85 43.07 -9.13
C ASN A 686 -32.89 43.56 -10.14
N VAL A 687 -34.01 42.84 -10.28
CA VAL A 687 -35.06 43.16 -11.23
C VAL A 687 -36.27 43.70 -10.48
N SER A 688 -36.66 44.93 -10.81
CA SER A 688 -37.92 45.52 -10.35
C SER A 688 -38.83 45.81 -11.55
N GLU A 689 -40.13 45.91 -11.32
CA GLU A 689 -41.12 46.19 -12.36
C GLU A 689 -41.74 47.57 -12.12
N ARG A 690 -41.90 48.37 -13.17
CA ARG A 690 -42.46 49.73 -13.09
C ARG A 690 -43.47 49.98 -14.20
N LEU A 691 -44.41 50.90 -13.95
CA LEU A 691 -45.35 51.41 -14.94
C LEU A 691 -44.63 52.20 -16.04
N LEU A 692 -45.00 51.95 -17.29
CA LEU A 692 -44.65 52.87 -18.38
C LEU A 692 -45.38 54.19 -18.16
N SER A 693 -44.63 55.30 -18.11
CA SER A 693 -45.20 56.61 -17.75
C SER A 693 -46.19 57.16 -18.78
N ASP A 694 -46.08 56.73 -20.06
CA ASP A 694 -46.69 57.45 -21.18
C ASP A 694 -47.81 56.68 -21.91
N THR A 695 -48.06 55.41 -21.53
CA THR A 695 -49.00 54.52 -22.25
C THR A 695 -50.24 54.13 -21.45
N ASN A 696 -50.22 54.30 -20.13
CA ASN A 696 -51.32 53.89 -19.24
C ASN A 696 -52.48 54.89 -19.27
N LYS A 697 -53.69 54.43 -19.63
CA LYS A 697 -54.89 55.28 -19.75
C LYS A 697 -55.93 54.93 -18.70
N PHE A 698 -56.58 55.93 -18.11
CA PHE A 698 -57.69 55.72 -17.17
C PHE A 698 -58.92 55.13 -17.86
N CYS A 699 -59.75 54.43 -17.08
CA CYS A 699 -61.06 53.96 -17.53
C CYS A 699 -61.97 55.16 -17.86
N SER A 700 -62.74 55.07 -18.95
CA SER A 700 -63.73 56.08 -19.35
C SER A 700 -64.83 56.26 -18.29
N ASP A 701 -65.17 55.19 -17.58
CA ASP A 701 -66.26 55.16 -16.61
C ASP A 701 -65.80 55.57 -15.20
N GLY A 702 -64.48 55.80 -15.01
CA GLY A 702 -63.91 56.31 -13.76
C GLY A 702 -64.37 55.55 -12.52
N GLU A 703 -64.91 56.28 -11.54
CA GLU A 703 -65.43 55.73 -10.28
C GLU A 703 -66.75 54.96 -10.44
N SER A 704 -67.43 55.08 -11.58
CA SER A 704 -68.68 54.38 -11.89
C SER A 704 -68.48 53.02 -12.58
N CYS A 705 -67.23 52.59 -12.78
CA CYS A 705 -66.91 51.27 -13.34
C CYS A 705 -67.46 50.12 -12.46
N GLU A 706 -68.33 49.28 -13.02
CA GLU A 706 -69.00 48.18 -12.31
C GLU A 706 -68.00 47.18 -11.70
N THR A 707 -66.96 46.83 -12.45
CA THR A 707 -65.89 45.93 -12.00
C THR A 707 -65.09 46.52 -10.82
N LEU A 708 -64.81 47.83 -10.86
CA LEU A 708 -64.12 48.53 -9.78
C LEU A 708 -64.98 48.49 -8.50
N LEU A 709 -66.27 48.81 -8.62
CA LEU A 709 -67.23 48.77 -7.51
C LEU A 709 -67.35 47.36 -6.92
N GLY A 710 -67.41 46.33 -7.77
CA GLY A 710 -67.46 44.93 -7.33
C GLY A 710 -66.22 44.49 -6.55
N LEU A 711 -65.02 44.87 -7.01
CA LEU A 711 -63.77 44.58 -6.29
C LEU A 711 -63.65 45.35 -4.97
N GLN A 712 -64.01 46.63 -4.97
CA GLN A 712 -64.03 47.44 -3.75
C GLN A 712 -65.03 46.89 -2.72
N ALA A 713 -66.20 46.44 -3.17
CA ALA A 713 -67.19 45.77 -2.33
C ALA A 713 -66.64 44.45 -1.74
N LYS A 714 -65.95 43.64 -2.55
CA LYS A 714 -65.31 42.39 -2.10
C LYS A 714 -64.22 42.64 -1.06
N LEU A 715 -63.34 43.61 -1.29
CA LEU A 715 -62.24 43.95 -0.38
C LEU A 715 -62.71 44.59 0.94
N SER A 716 -63.80 45.36 0.91
CA SER A 716 -64.36 45.97 2.11
C SER A 716 -65.26 45.03 2.92
N HIS A 717 -65.65 43.88 2.35
CA HIS A 717 -66.62 42.99 2.98
C HIS A 717 -66.08 42.37 4.29
N PRO A 718 -66.81 42.49 5.43
CA PRO A 718 -66.35 41.96 6.72
C PRO A 718 -66.02 40.46 6.73
N MET A 719 -66.77 39.67 5.94
CA MET A 719 -66.56 38.22 5.85
C MET A 719 -65.18 37.87 5.29
N LEU A 720 -64.69 38.61 4.29
CA LEU A 720 -63.36 38.36 3.73
C LEU A 720 -62.28 38.56 4.80
N HIS A 721 -62.39 39.64 5.58
CA HIS A 721 -61.46 39.92 6.69
C HIS A 721 -61.48 38.81 7.76
N LEU A 722 -62.67 38.33 8.13
CA LEU A 722 -62.81 37.23 9.10
C LEU A 722 -62.22 35.92 8.56
N CYS A 723 -62.45 35.59 7.29
CA CYS A 723 -61.84 34.42 6.66
C CYS A 723 -60.31 34.51 6.62
N ILE A 724 -59.75 35.67 6.26
CA ILE A 724 -58.29 35.89 6.26
C ILE A 724 -57.71 35.66 7.66
N VAL A 725 -58.31 36.24 8.70
CA VAL A 725 -57.86 36.07 10.10
C VAL A 725 -58.01 34.62 10.56
N SER A 726 -59.11 33.97 10.23
CA SER A 726 -59.35 32.57 10.60
C SER A 726 -58.28 31.64 10.01
N ILE A 727 -57.88 31.89 8.75
CA ILE A 727 -56.79 31.16 8.10
C ILE A 727 -55.44 31.47 8.76
N MET A 728 -55.18 32.73 9.15
CA MET A 728 -53.94 33.11 9.84
C MET A 728 -53.79 32.43 11.21
N LEU A 729 -54.91 32.26 11.93
CA LEU A 729 -54.93 31.60 13.25
C LEU A 729 -54.85 30.07 13.13
N HIS A 730 -55.26 29.51 11.99
CA HIS A 730 -55.25 28.07 11.77
C HIS A 730 -53.82 27.50 11.78
N GLY A 731 -53.58 26.52 12.66
CA GLY A 731 -52.29 25.82 12.81
C GLY A 731 -51.21 26.59 13.58
N ASN A 732 -51.45 27.83 14.00
CA ASN A 732 -50.43 28.69 14.61
C ASN A 732 -50.64 28.88 16.12
N LYS A 733 -49.96 28.05 16.94
CA LYS A 733 -50.10 28.06 18.42
C LYS A 733 -49.67 29.38 19.07
N ASP A 734 -48.74 30.11 18.45
CA ASP A 734 -48.22 31.39 18.98
C ASP A 734 -49.20 32.56 18.85
N LEU A 735 -50.28 32.37 18.08
CA LEU A 735 -51.32 33.38 17.81
C LEU A 735 -52.63 33.15 18.57
N SER A 736 -52.68 32.14 19.46
CA SER A 736 -53.85 31.89 20.30
C SER A 736 -54.22 33.13 21.13
N GLY A 737 -55.49 33.54 21.08
CA GLY A 737 -56.00 34.71 21.80
C GLY A 737 -55.77 36.08 21.15
N LYS A 738 -55.10 36.16 19.99
CA LYS A 738 -54.81 37.43 19.27
C LYS A 738 -55.72 37.74 18.07
N GLY A 739 -56.85 37.05 17.95
CA GLY A 739 -57.70 37.13 16.75
C GLY A 739 -58.25 38.53 16.46
N ASP A 740 -58.72 39.25 17.47
CA ASP A 740 -59.30 40.59 17.29
C ASP A 740 -58.23 41.65 16.93
N GLU A 741 -57.03 41.54 17.50
CA GLU A 741 -55.88 42.38 17.13
C GLU A 741 -55.49 42.17 15.65
N ARG A 742 -55.50 40.91 15.20
CA ARG A 742 -55.20 40.56 13.80
C ARG A 742 -56.31 41.01 12.85
N LEU A 743 -57.57 40.92 13.26
CA LEU A 743 -58.69 41.45 12.49
C LEU A 743 -58.59 42.96 12.30
N ALA A 744 -58.20 43.70 13.34
CA ALA A 744 -57.93 45.13 13.22
C ALA A 744 -56.75 45.41 12.28
N ALA A 745 -55.66 44.63 12.37
CA ALA A 745 -54.50 44.76 11.49
C ALA A 745 -54.82 44.48 10.01
N VAL A 746 -55.59 43.43 9.71
CA VAL A 746 -56.02 43.09 8.34
C VAL A 746 -56.94 44.16 7.77
N LYS A 747 -57.93 44.62 8.55
CA LYS A 747 -58.81 45.73 8.15
C LYS A 747 -58.01 47.00 7.85
N SER A 748 -57.10 47.37 8.75
CA SER A 748 -56.25 48.55 8.58
C SER A 748 -55.28 48.41 7.41
N LEU A 749 -54.82 47.20 7.09
CA LEU A 749 -53.92 46.97 5.96
C LEU A 749 -54.66 47.12 4.64
N ILE A 750 -55.80 46.46 4.48
CA ILE A 750 -56.58 46.48 3.23
C ILE A 750 -57.13 47.89 2.96
N SER A 751 -57.57 48.61 4.00
CA SER A 751 -58.10 49.98 3.86
C SER A 751 -57.06 51.01 3.41
N ARG A 752 -55.76 50.70 3.47
CA ARG A 752 -54.68 51.60 3.01
C ARG A 752 -54.50 51.58 1.51
N PHE A 753 -55.07 50.61 0.80
CA PHE A 753 -54.89 50.49 -0.64
C PHE A 753 -56.14 50.97 -1.38
N SER A 754 -55.96 51.89 -2.33
CA SER A 754 -57.04 52.33 -3.23
C SER A 754 -56.97 51.53 -4.53
N VAL A 755 -58.10 50.98 -4.98
CA VAL A 755 -58.20 50.35 -6.30
C VAL A 755 -58.50 51.43 -7.34
N VAL A 756 -57.74 51.47 -8.44
CA VAL A 756 -57.87 52.44 -9.52
C VAL A 756 -58.02 51.69 -10.85
N CYS A 757 -59.02 52.08 -11.64
CA CYS A 757 -59.33 51.42 -12.90
C CYS A 757 -58.70 52.10 -14.11
N LEU A 758 -58.00 51.33 -14.93
CA LEU A 758 -57.39 51.73 -16.20
C LEU A 758 -58.02 50.96 -17.37
N SER A 759 -57.95 51.56 -18.56
CA SER A 759 -58.29 50.94 -19.84
C SER A 759 -57.07 50.30 -20.52
N GLU A 760 -55.85 50.77 -20.22
CA GLU A 760 -54.58 50.21 -20.67
C GLU A 760 -53.59 50.18 -19.49
N LEU A 761 -52.99 49.01 -19.21
CA LEU A 761 -52.02 48.80 -18.14
C LEU A 761 -50.76 48.07 -18.64
N ARG A 762 -49.65 48.79 -18.79
CA ARG A 762 -48.35 48.34 -19.27
C ARG A 762 -47.23 48.63 -18.29
N THR A 763 -46.32 47.66 -18.19
CA THR A 763 -45.17 47.67 -17.29
C THR A 763 -43.89 47.25 -18.00
N CYS A 764 -42.75 47.80 -17.60
CA CYS A 764 -41.41 47.38 -18.02
C CYS A 764 -40.58 46.91 -16.82
N LEU A 765 -39.55 46.11 -17.10
CA LEU A 765 -38.55 45.69 -16.11
C LEU A 765 -37.40 46.70 -16.03
N LEU A 766 -36.93 46.92 -14.81
CA LEU A 766 -35.74 47.66 -14.45
C LEU A 766 -34.69 46.68 -13.96
N LEU A 767 -33.59 46.53 -14.68
CA LEU A 767 -32.42 45.75 -14.24
C LEU A 767 -31.41 46.70 -13.61
N ASP A 768 -31.10 46.51 -12.33
CA ASP A 768 -30.22 47.40 -11.55
C ASP A 768 -30.64 48.89 -11.64
N GLY A 769 -31.96 49.14 -11.79
CA GLY A 769 -32.54 50.47 -11.92
C GLY A 769 -32.57 51.06 -13.34
N VAL A 770 -32.10 50.32 -14.35
CA VAL A 770 -32.11 50.74 -15.77
C VAL A 770 -33.27 50.07 -16.53
N GLU A 771 -34.10 50.88 -17.18
CA GLU A 771 -35.26 50.42 -17.94
C GLU A 771 -34.83 49.59 -19.16
N GLN A 772 -35.49 48.44 -19.34
CA GLN A 772 -35.22 47.53 -20.45
C GLN A 772 -36.31 47.69 -21.52
N GLN A 773 -35.94 48.27 -22.67
CA GLN A 773 -36.90 48.69 -23.71
C GLN A 773 -37.74 47.54 -24.27
N ASP A 774 -37.19 46.33 -24.37
CA ASP A 774 -37.89 45.16 -24.93
C ASP A 774 -38.62 44.32 -23.87
N SER A 775 -38.73 44.80 -22.63
CA SER A 775 -39.35 44.08 -21.51
C SER A 775 -40.81 44.45 -21.22
N GLU A 776 -41.41 45.28 -22.09
CA GLU A 776 -42.77 45.78 -21.95
C GLU A 776 -43.80 44.64 -21.94
N GLN A 777 -44.77 44.70 -21.03
CA GLN A 777 -45.82 43.70 -20.91
C GLN A 777 -47.14 44.33 -20.49
N ASP A 778 -48.24 43.90 -21.11
CA ASP A 778 -49.60 44.20 -20.65
C ASP A 778 -49.91 43.40 -19.37
N LYS A 779 -50.53 44.05 -18.39
CA LYS A 779 -50.92 43.44 -17.10
C LYS A 779 -52.41 43.60 -16.85
N ASN A 780 -52.99 42.64 -16.12
CA ASN A 780 -54.35 42.75 -15.58
C ASN A 780 -54.37 43.58 -14.29
N PHE A 781 -53.35 43.43 -13.45
CA PHE A 781 -53.19 44.18 -12.22
C PHE A 781 -51.73 44.56 -11.96
N PHE A 782 -51.51 45.70 -11.31
CA PHE A 782 -50.20 46.15 -10.86
C PHE A 782 -50.32 46.92 -9.54
N LEU A 783 -49.35 46.74 -8.65
CA LEU A 783 -49.29 47.46 -7.37
C LEU A 783 -48.31 48.63 -7.49
N ASP A 784 -48.84 49.86 -7.47
CA ASP A 784 -48.04 51.09 -7.49
C ASP A 784 -48.15 51.82 -6.15
N GLY A 785 -47.20 51.54 -5.26
CA GLY A 785 -47.21 52.05 -3.89
C GLY A 785 -48.45 51.58 -3.11
N GLN A 786 -49.37 52.51 -2.81
CA GLN A 786 -50.65 52.22 -2.14
C GLN A 786 -51.84 52.16 -3.12
N ARG A 787 -51.57 52.05 -4.43
CA ARG A 787 -52.62 51.97 -5.45
C ARG A 787 -52.60 50.60 -6.13
N ILE A 788 -53.74 49.91 -6.12
CA ILE A 788 -53.96 48.69 -6.91
C ILE A 788 -54.52 49.14 -8.25
N LEU A 789 -53.68 49.13 -9.28
CA LEU A 789 -54.07 49.46 -10.64
C LEU A 789 -54.66 48.21 -11.27
N MET A 790 -55.88 48.29 -11.79
CA MET A 790 -56.57 47.20 -12.48
C MET A 790 -56.88 47.60 -13.92
N ASN A 791 -56.73 46.66 -14.84
CA ASN A 791 -57.22 46.81 -16.21
C ASN A 791 -58.54 46.06 -16.37
N HIS A 792 -59.64 46.79 -16.65
CA HIS A 792 -60.94 46.17 -16.87
C HIS A 792 -61.15 45.74 -18.33
N SER A 793 -60.45 46.33 -19.30
CA SER A 793 -60.65 46.07 -20.73
C SER A 793 -60.21 44.64 -21.13
N THR A 794 -59.44 43.99 -20.27
CA THR A 794 -59.01 42.59 -20.40
C THR A 794 -60.09 41.58 -19.96
N ILE A 795 -61.21 42.03 -19.40
CA ILE A 795 -62.36 41.19 -19.03
C ILE A 795 -63.27 41.08 -20.27
N PRO A 796 -63.37 39.93 -20.95
CA PRO A 796 -64.15 39.84 -22.17
C PRO A 796 -65.67 39.86 -21.89
N ASP A 797 -66.42 40.62 -22.67
CA ASP A 797 -67.88 40.79 -22.53
C ASP A 797 -68.69 39.49 -22.73
N GLU A 798 -68.16 38.46 -23.39
CA GLU A 798 -68.90 37.20 -23.59
C GLU A 798 -67.96 35.95 -23.58
N MET A 799 -68.25 35.02 -22.67
CA MET A 799 -67.95 33.56 -22.72
C MET A 799 -66.51 33.10 -23.06
N SER A 800 -65.63 33.03 -22.05
CA SER A 800 -64.76 31.85 -21.79
C SER A 800 -64.37 31.83 -20.30
N GLY A 801 -64.63 30.72 -19.59
CA GLY A 801 -64.38 30.62 -18.14
C GLY A 801 -62.91 30.85 -17.76
N ASP A 802 -61.99 30.48 -18.65
CA ASP A 802 -60.55 30.45 -18.41
C ASP A 802 -59.93 31.85 -18.27
N ARG A 803 -60.35 32.83 -19.09
CA ARG A 803 -59.76 34.18 -19.05
C ARG A 803 -60.23 34.98 -17.84
N ARG A 804 -61.49 34.82 -17.42
CA ARG A 804 -62.00 35.41 -16.17
C ARG A 804 -61.27 34.83 -14.97
N GLN A 805 -61.00 33.53 -14.99
CA GLN A 805 -60.23 32.85 -13.95
C GLN A 805 -58.77 33.35 -13.91
N LEU A 806 -58.12 33.55 -15.05
CA LEU A 806 -56.76 34.14 -15.13
C LEU A 806 -56.72 35.57 -14.55
N TRP A 807 -57.71 36.39 -14.90
CA TRP A 807 -57.84 37.74 -14.36
C TRP A 807 -58.05 37.74 -12.84
N GLN A 808 -58.92 36.87 -12.33
CA GLN A 808 -59.11 36.66 -10.89
C GLN A 808 -57.83 36.16 -10.21
N MET A 809 -57.05 35.29 -10.85
CA MET A 809 -55.77 34.83 -10.30
C MET A 809 -54.73 35.95 -10.21
N ASP A 810 -54.70 36.88 -11.17
CA ASP A 810 -53.82 38.05 -11.09
C ASP A 810 -54.23 39.03 -9.99
N PHE A 811 -55.54 39.22 -9.78
CA PHE A 811 -56.05 39.95 -8.61
C PHE A 811 -55.56 39.31 -7.30
N ILE A 812 -55.70 37.98 -7.19
CA ILE A 812 -55.28 37.23 -6.01
C ILE A 812 -53.77 37.36 -5.77
N LYS A 813 -52.95 37.35 -6.83
CA LYS A 813 -51.49 37.56 -6.71
C LYS A 813 -51.17 38.91 -6.05
N ILE A 814 -51.85 39.99 -6.45
CA ILE A 814 -51.67 41.32 -5.86
C ILE A 814 -52.13 41.35 -4.39
N ILE A 815 -53.28 40.75 -4.08
CA ILE A 815 -53.76 40.69 -2.68
C ILE A 815 -52.80 39.86 -1.82
N MET A 816 -52.31 38.74 -2.32
CA MET A 816 -51.30 37.93 -1.63
C MET A 816 -49.98 38.67 -1.45
N GLN A 817 -49.58 39.51 -2.41
CA GLN A 817 -48.41 40.39 -2.29
C GLN A 817 -48.61 41.40 -1.15
N ILE A 818 -49.76 42.10 -1.12
CA ILE A 818 -50.11 43.06 -0.06
C ILE A 818 -50.12 42.39 1.32
N LEU A 819 -50.77 41.23 1.41
CA LEU A 819 -50.87 40.51 2.67
C LEU A 819 -49.48 40.03 3.13
N ASN A 820 -48.62 39.50 2.26
CA ASN A 820 -47.26 39.08 2.65
C ASN A 820 -46.39 40.23 3.17
N TYR A 821 -46.60 41.47 2.70
CA TYR A 821 -45.86 42.65 3.18
C TYR A 821 -46.40 43.22 4.50
N GLY A 822 -47.70 43.07 4.77
CA GLY A 822 -48.36 43.69 5.92
C GLY A 822 -48.71 42.73 7.06
N VAL A 823 -48.86 41.43 6.80
CA VAL A 823 -49.21 40.40 7.77
C VAL A 823 -48.44 39.10 7.51
N ASN A 824 -47.95 38.45 8.57
CA ASN A 824 -47.16 37.24 8.43
C ASN A 824 -48.07 36.03 8.12
N ILE A 825 -48.06 35.58 6.87
CA ILE A 825 -48.83 34.41 6.38
C ILE A 825 -47.87 33.25 6.13
N LEU A 826 -48.14 32.10 6.75
CA LEU A 826 -47.33 30.90 6.57
C LEU A 826 -47.49 30.32 5.16
N PRO A 827 -46.46 29.65 4.59
CA PRO A 827 -46.54 29.06 3.24
C PRO A 827 -47.75 28.13 3.04
N GLU A 828 -48.08 27.33 4.05
CA GLU A 828 -49.22 26.39 4.04
C GLU A 828 -50.57 27.12 3.94
N GLN A 829 -50.68 28.26 4.63
CA GLN A 829 -51.89 29.09 4.68
C GLN A 829 -52.20 29.80 3.36
N LYS A 830 -51.19 30.01 2.50
CA LYS A 830 -51.36 30.66 1.19
C LYS A 830 -52.34 29.91 0.29
N SER A 831 -52.36 28.58 0.37
CA SER A 831 -53.25 27.73 -0.42
C SER A 831 -54.73 27.91 -0.04
N TYR A 832 -55.02 28.06 1.26
CA TYR A 832 -56.37 28.31 1.78
C TYR A 832 -56.87 29.71 1.42
N LEU A 833 -55.98 30.71 1.50
CA LEU A 833 -56.29 32.09 1.12
C LEU A 833 -56.65 32.22 -0.36
N ILE A 834 -55.93 31.54 -1.25
CA ILE A 834 -56.26 31.53 -2.68
C ILE A 834 -57.68 30.98 -2.91
N GLN A 835 -58.05 29.89 -2.24
CA GLN A 835 -59.39 29.30 -2.38
C GLN A 835 -60.51 30.23 -1.90
N VAL A 836 -60.30 30.96 -0.81
CA VAL A 836 -61.27 31.95 -0.31
C VAL A 836 -61.34 33.17 -1.23
N LEU A 837 -60.20 33.70 -1.70
CA LEU A 837 -60.17 34.89 -2.56
C LEU A 837 -60.75 34.63 -3.96
N LEU A 838 -60.78 33.38 -4.43
CA LEU A 838 -61.47 32.97 -5.66
C LEU A 838 -62.99 33.08 -5.56
N MET A 839 -63.58 33.11 -4.36
CA MET A 839 -65.02 33.15 -4.19
C MET A 839 -65.56 34.58 -4.34
N ASP A 840 -66.66 34.74 -5.08
CA ASP A 840 -67.25 36.04 -5.34
C ASP A 840 -68.37 36.43 -4.34
N SER A 841 -68.90 35.46 -3.58
CA SER A 841 -69.92 35.71 -2.56
C SER A 841 -69.44 35.37 -1.13
N PRO A 842 -69.91 36.09 -0.09
CA PRO A 842 -69.60 35.78 1.30
C PRO A 842 -69.99 34.37 1.73
N ASP A 843 -71.13 33.86 1.25
CA ASP A 843 -71.61 32.51 1.59
C ASP A 843 -70.72 31.42 1.00
N SER A 844 -70.21 31.62 -0.22
CA SER A 844 -69.24 30.73 -0.85
C SER A 844 -67.89 30.78 -0.13
N MET A 845 -67.44 31.96 0.33
CA MET A 845 -66.22 32.07 1.16
C MET A 845 -66.34 31.25 2.45
N LEU A 846 -67.49 31.32 3.13
CA LEU A 846 -67.79 30.55 4.34
C LEU A 846 -67.86 29.04 4.07
N ALA A 847 -68.51 28.63 2.98
CA ALA A 847 -68.61 27.22 2.59
C ALA A 847 -67.22 26.62 2.31
N VAL A 848 -66.34 27.35 1.63
CA VAL A 848 -64.94 26.95 1.40
C VAL A 848 -64.17 26.86 2.71
N LEU A 849 -64.28 27.86 3.59
CA LEU A 849 -63.61 27.85 4.89
C LEU A 849 -64.00 26.62 5.74
N ARG A 850 -65.31 26.29 5.77
CA ARG A 850 -65.83 25.09 6.45
C ARG A 850 -65.36 23.80 5.79
N GLY A 851 -65.34 23.74 4.46
CA GLY A 851 -64.83 22.60 3.71
C GLY A 851 -63.34 22.33 3.95
N LEU A 852 -62.58 23.37 4.29
CA LEU A 852 -61.16 23.28 4.68
C LEU A 852 -60.93 22.89 6.15
N GLY A 853 -62.00 22.71 6.94
CA GLY A 853 -61.88 22.41 8.37
C GLY A 853 -61.35 23.58 9.22
N ILE A 854 -61.47 24.81 8.73
CA ILE A 854 -60.99 26.01 9.42
C ILE A 854 -62.17 26.67 10.15
N ALA A 855 -62.12 26.70 11.47
CA ALA A 855 -63.13 27.37 12.28
C ALA A 855 -63.10 28.89 12.04
N LEU A 856 -64.27 29.48 11.82
CA LEU A 856 -64.40 30.94 11.68
C LEU A 856 -64.14 31.61 13.04
N HIS A 857 -63.24 32.58 13.07
CA HIS A 857 -62.93 33.37 14.26
C HIS A 857 -64.19 34.08 14.78
N GLN A 858 -64.54 33.83 16.04
CA GLN A 858 -65.62 34.52 16.75
C GLN A 858 -65.05 35.73 17.49
N THR A 859 -65.61 36.91 17.22
CA THR A 859 -65.19 38.16 17.88
C THR A 859 -65.56 38.17 19.36
N SER A 860 -64.84 38.95 20.17
CA SER A 860 -65.13 39.09 21.62
C SER A 860 -66.59 39.50 21.93
N GLU A 861 -67.27 40.19 21.01
CA GLU A 861 -68.68 40.58 21.15
C GLU A 861 -69.66 39.41 20.91
N GLN A 862 -69.27 38.39 20.13
CA GLN A 862 -70.09 37.22 19.82
C GLN A 862 -69.95 36.08 20.84
N GLN A 863 -68.89 36.08 21.66
CA GLN A 863 -68.66 35.08 22.72
C GLN A 863 -69.60 35.24 23.94
N PHE A 864 -70.28 36.39 24.07
CA PHE A 864 -71.22 36.69 25.17
C PHE A 864 -72.69 36.69 24.76
N ALA A 865 -73.01 36.32 23.52
CA ALA A 865 -74.38 36.06 23.08
C ALA A 865 -74.67 34.55 23.20
N GLU A 866 -75.75 34.17 23.88
CA GLU A 866 -76.24 32.78 23.86
C GLU A 866 -76.38 32.28 22.40
N PRO A 867 -75.88 31.08 22.05
CA PRO A 867 -76.00 30.57 20.69
C PRO A 867 -77.47 30.37 20.33
N SER A 868 -77.87 30.89 19.16
CA SER A 868 -79.23 30.76 18.63
C SER A 868 -79.67 29.30 18.47
N ALA A 869 -80.94 29.04 18.76
CA ALA A 869 -81.64 27.75 18.83
C ALA A 869 -81.72 26.90 17.53
N THR A 870 -80.82 27.08 16.56
CA THR A 870 -80.91 26.44 15.23
C THR A 870 -80.17 25.11 15.10
N ASP A 871 -79.33 24.71 16.07
CA ASP A 871 -78.44 23.53 15.96
C ASP A 871 -78.86 22.33 16.83
N ASP A 872 -80.02 22.40 17.48
CA ASP A 872 -80.55 21.34 18.35
C ASP A 872 -81.52 20.39 17.63
N SER A 873 -81.86 20.65 16.35
CA SER A 873 -82.91 19.94 15.61
C SER A 873 -82.59 18.48 15.27
N VAL A 874 -81.31 18.10 15.31
CA VAL A 874 -80.84 16.75 14.95
C VAL A 874 -80.68 15.85 16.20
N LEU A 875 -80.70 16.44 17.41
CA LEU A 875 -80.50 15.71 18.66
C LEU A 875 -81.67 14.73 18.92
N GLY A 876 -81.36 13.45 19.09
CA GLY A 876 -82.33 12.36 19.26
C GLY A 876 -82.63 11.57 17.98
N GLU A 877 -82.25 12.08 16.81
CA GLU A 877 -82.39 11.36 15.55
C GLU A 877 -81.35 10.21 15.43
N PRO A 878 -81.67 9.12 14.72
CA PRO A 878 -80.71 8.04 14.46
C PRO A 878 -79.53 8.54 13.64
N VAL A 879 -78.31 8.17 14.03
CA VAL A 879 -77.11 8.45 13.24
C VAL A 879 -77.15 7.60 11.96
N PRO A 880 -77.16 8.19 10.75
CA PRO A 880 -77.20 7.45 9.49
C PRO A 880 -75.99 6.51 9.32
N GLU A 881 -76.16 5.39 8.63
CA GLU A 881 -75.11 4.36 8.46
C GLU A 881 -73.78 4.91 7.92
N PHE A 882 -73.82 5.93 7.06
CA PHE A 882 -72.60 6.54 6.51
C PHE A 882 -71.82 7.38 7.54
N GLU A 883 -72.50 8.02 8.50
CA GLU A 883 -71.86 8.77 9.59
C GLU A 883 -71.42 7.86 10.74
N GLN A 884 -72.06 6.69 10.88
CA GLN A 884 -71.59 5.66 11.83
C GLN A 884 -70.16 5.19 11.52
N CYS A 885 -69.74 5.26 10.25
CA CYS A 885 -68.37 4.95 9.82
C CYS A 885 -67.35 6.02 10.24
N LEU A 886 -67.79 7.23 10.61
CA LEU A 886 -66.96 8.36 11.07
C LEU A 886 -66.87 8.43 12.60
N LEU A 887 -67.51 7.48 13.30
CA LEU A 887 -67.50 7.45 14.75
C LEU A 887 -66.14 6.98 15.28
N LYS A 888 -65.48 7.87 16.01
CA LYS A 888 -64.37 7.58 16.90
C LYS A 888 -64.85 7.46 18.33
N GLN A 889 -64.10 6.77 19.16
CA GLN A 889 -64.34 6.80 20.60
C GLN A 889 -63.66 8.01 21.23
N LEU A 890 -64.27 8.54 22.29
CA LEU A 890 -63.82 9.78 22.93
C LEU A 890 -62.36 9.69 23.42
N PRO A 891 -61.55 10.75 23.26
CA PRO A 891 -60.15 10.77 23.68
C PRO A 891 -59.97 10.71 25.21
N ASP A 892 -58.81 10.22 25.66
CA ASP A 892 -58.45 9.99 27.08
C ASP A 892 -58.47 11.26 27.98
N ARG A 893 -58.66 12.46 27.41
CA ARG A 893 -58.75 13.74 28.15
C ARG A 893 -60.10 14.43 27.93
N PRO A 894 -61.13 14.15 28.75
CA PRO A 894 -62.51 14.50 28.43
C PRO A 894 -62.97 15.94 28.76
N ARG A 895 -62.09 16.93 28.92
CA ARG A 895 -62.52 18.32 29.22
C ARG A 895 -62.98 19.09 27.97
N ASP A 896 -62.52 18.69 26.79
CA ASP A 896 -62.67 19.48 25.55
C ASP A 896 -63.94 19.15 24.74
N ILE A 897 -64.80 18.25 25.26
CA ILE A 897 -65.99 17.76 24.53
C ILE A 897 -67.32 18.36 25.00
N VAL A 898 -67.29 19.20 26.04
CA VAL A 898 -68.50 19.89 26.53
C VAL A 898 -69.00 20.84 25.43
N ASN A 899 -70.30 20.82 25.18
CA ASN A 899 -71.03 21.48 24.08
C ASN A 899 -70.84 20.89 22.67
N GLN A 900 -70.19 19.74 22.50
CA GLN A 900 -70.09 19.05 21.20
C GLN A 900 -71.23 18.05 20.96
N ILE A 901 -71.62 17.89 19.69
CA ILE A 901 -72.52 16.81 19.23
C ILE A 901 -71.72 15.51 19.16
N VAL A 902 -72.22 14.48 19.84
CA VAL A 902 -71.68 13.13 19.96
C VAL A 902 -72.74 12.13 19.54
N ALA A 903 -72.33 10.92 19.16
CA ALA A 903 -73.27 9.81 19.05
C ALA A 903 -73.38 9.09 20.39
N TYR A 904 -74.61 8.90 20.86
CA TYR A 904 -74.96 8.15 22.05
C TYR A 904 -75.62 6.84 21.64
N ARG A 905 -75.14 5.73 22.22
CA ARG A 905 -75.78 4.43 22.06
C ARG A 905 -76.86 4.28 23.13
N ASN A 906 -78.12 4.24 22.70
CA ASN A 906 -79.25 4.06 23.61
C ASN A 906 -79.38 2.61 24.10
N ASP A 907 -80.31 2.37 25.04
CA ASP A 907 -80.52 1.05 25.66
C ASP A 907 -80.98 -0.03 24.66
N ASP A 908 -81.56 0.37 23.52
CA ASP A 908 -81.94 -0.52 22.40
C ASP A 908 -80.77 -0.83 21.44
N GLY A 909 -79.57 -0.31 21.73
CA GLY A 909 -78.35 -0.53 20.95
C GLY A 909 -78.20 0.35 19.70
N ARG A 910 -79.14 1.28 19.45
CA ARG A 910 -79.11 2.22 18.30
C ARG A 910 -78.30 3.48 18.65
N LEU A 911 -77.61 4.03 17.65
CA LEU A 911 -76.82 5.26 17.79
C LEU A 911 -77.70 6.46 17.41
N VAL A 912 -77.79 7.43 18.30
CA VAL A 912 -78.53 8.69 18.10
C VAL A 912 -77.63 9.89 18.36
N TYR A 913 -77.93 11.04 17.75
CA TYR A 913 -77.20 12.28 18.06
C TYR A 913 -77.55 12.79 19.46
N ALA A 914 -76.54 13.20 20.21
CA ALA A 914 -76.67 13.77 21.54
C ALA A 914 -75.65 14.90 21.72
N ARG A 915 -75.87 15.84 22.64
CA ARG A 915 -74.88 16.89 22.96
C ARG A 915 -74.36 16.72 24.37
N VAL A 916 -73.05 16.76 24.59
CA VAL A 916 -72.49 16.73 25.95
C VAL A 916 -72.69 18.10 26.60
N VAL A 917 -73.33 18.13 27.77
CA VAL A 917 -73.64 19.37 28.50
C VAL A 917 -72.70 19.55 29.69
N GLU A 918 -72.36 18.46 30.37
CA GLU A 918 -71.58 18.53 31.61
C GLU A 918 -70.80 17.22 31.86
N ARG A 919 -69.67 17.31 32.56
CA ARG A 919 -68.83 16.17 32.94
C ARG A 919 -68.81 15.97 34.45
N HIS A 920 -68.91 14.71 34.88
CA HIS A 920 -68.79 14.27 36.28
C HIS A 920 -67.57 13.34 36.42
N PRO A 921 -66.44 13.81 36.99
CA PRO A 921 -65.25 12.98 37.18
C PRO A 921 -65.48 11.87 38.22
N GLY A 922 -65.04 10.64 37.91
CA GLY A 922 -65.09 9.48 38.81
C GLY A 922 -63.97 9.51 39.86
N GLY A 923 -64.22 8.99 41.06
CA GLY A 923 -63.32 9.08 42.23
C GLY A 923 -62.03 8.24 42.19
N SER A 924 -61.59 7.75 41.03
CA SER A 924 -60.31 7.04 40.86
C SER A 924 -59.57 7.59 39.64
N ASP A 925 -58.24 7.50 39.62
CA ASP A 925 -57.38 7.89 38.47
C ASP A 925 -57.62 7.06 37.19
N ASN A 926 -58.62 6.18 37.18
CA ASN A 926 -59.03 5.43 35.99
C ASN A 926 -59.99 6.27 35.12
N PRO A 927 -59.57 6.74 33.92
CA PRO A 927 -60.38 7.62 33.06
C PRO A 927 -61.69 6.97 32.60
N TRP A 928 -61.77 5.63 32.56
CA TRP A 928 -62.97 4.88 32.18
C TRP A 928 -64.14 5.02 33.16
N THR A 929 -63.91 5.57 34.37
CA THR A 929 -64.94 5.75 35.41
C THR A 929 -65.67 7.10 35.35
N SER A 930 -65.37 7.95 34.36
CA SER A 930 -66.03 9.26 34.19
C SER A 930 -67.44 9.13 33.61
N GLU A 931 -68.39 9.93 34.13
CA GLU A 931 -69.77 10.04 33.64
C GLU A 931 -70.02 11.42 33.02
N PHE A 932 -70.96 11.50 32.07
CA PHE A 932 -71.30 12.71 31.32
C PHE A 932 -72.80 12.93 31.33
N THR A 933 -73.22 14.18 31.42
CA THR A 933 -74.63 14.57 31.19
C THR A 933 -74.78 14.97 29.73
N ILE A 934 -75.63 14.25 29.00
CA ILE A 934 -75.93 14.50 27.59
C ILE A 934 -77.37 14.98 27.40
N LYS A 935 -77.60 15.83 26.39
CA LYS A 935 -78.93 16.27 25.95
C LYS A 935 -79.31 15.50 24.68
N ILE A 936 -80.48 14.87 24.70
CA ILE A 936 -81.06 14.12 23.57
C ILE A 936 -82.43 14.76 23.29
N GLY A 937 -82.49 15.65 22.30
CA GLY A 937 -83.70 16.40 21.91
C GLY A 937 -84.16 17.49 22.89
N GLU A 938 -85.35 18.04 22.63
CA GLU A 938 -85.98 19.09 23.45
C GLU A 938 -86.55 18.54 24.76
N GLY A 939 -85.67 18.28 25.75
CA GLY A 939 -86.09 18.15 27.16
C GLY A 939 -85.39 17.07 27.98
N SER A 940 -84.76 16.08 27.35
CA SER A 940 -84.15 14.93 28.05
C SER A 940 -82.65 15.13 28.28
N LYS A 941 -82.24 15.28 29.56
CA LYS A 941 -80.84 15.17 29.99
C LYS A 941 -80.60 13.81 30.64
N LEU A 942 -79.60 13.06 30.16
CA LEU A 942 -79.26 11.72 30.63
C LEU A 942 -77.82 11.68 31.13
N ARG A 943 -77.59 10.91 32.19
CA ARG A 943 -76.25 10.69 32.75
C ARG A 943 -75.73 9.35 32.26
N VAL A 944 -74.63 9.37 31.51
CA VAL A 944 -74.12 8.21 30.78
C VAL A 944 -72.63 8.05 31.02
N SER A 945 -72.15 6.81 31.00
CA SER A 945 -70.71 6.53 31.14
C SER A 945 -69.96 6.84 29.84
N MET A 946 -68.65 7.07 29.94
CA MET A 946 -67.77 7.27 28.78
C MET A 946 -67.80 6.12 27.76
N SER A 947 -68.25 4.91 28.15
CA SER A 947 -68.30 3.77 27.25
C SER A 947 -69.45 3.83 26.24
N ALA A 948 -70.50 4.62 26.52
CA ALA A 948 -71.70 4.75 25.69
C ALA A 948 -71.64 5.88 24.64
N LEU A 949 -70.55 6.66 24.62
CA LEU A 949 -70.41 7.86 23.80
C LEU A 949 -69.33 7.70 22.72
N PHE A 950 -69.59 8.29 21.56
CA PHE A 950 -68.72 8.33 20.39
C PHE A 950 -68.64 9.76 19.83
N SER A 951 -67.47 10.20 19.39
CA SER A 951 -67.26 11.47 18.67
C SER A 951 -67.22 11.26 17.16
N PHE A 952 -67.54 12.28 16.37
CA PHE A 952 -67.41 12.24 14.91
C PHE A 952 -66.03 12.75 14.46
N GLU A 953 -65.41 12.12 13.44
CA GLU A 953 -64.17 12.58 12.81
C GLU A 953 -64.45 13.82 11.92
N GLU A 954 -63.80 14.96 12.18
CA GLU A 954 -63.86 16.13 11.29
C GLU A 954 -63.29 15.78 9.91
N ARG A 955 -63.93 16.26 8.83
CA ARG A 955 -63.61 15.98 7.42
C ARG A 955 -62.24 16.55 6.97
N SER A 956 -61.16 16.11 7.58
CA SER A 956 -59.77 16.37 7.17
C SER A 956 -59.01 15.05 7.14
N PHE A 957 -58.89 14.45 5.96
CA PHE A 957 -58.18 13.17 5.77
C PHE A 957 -56.72 13.35 5.33
N ALA A 958 -56.13 14.52 5.56
CA ALA A 958 -54.75 14.82 5.21
C ALA A 958 -53.87 15.11 6.44
N GLN A 959 -53.84 14.21 7.44
CA GLN A 959 -52.73 14.08 8.41
C GLN A 959 -53.01 12.96 9.42
N ALA A 960 -52.65 11.71 9.07
CA ALA A 960 -52.50 10.65 10.06
C ALA A 960 -51.56 9.56 9.53
N ASN A 961 -50.26 9.87 9.47
CA ASN A 961 -49.20 8.86 9.52
C ASN A 961 -47.89 9.51 10.00
N GLN A 962 -47.93 10.07 11.20
CA GLN A 962 -46.75 10.28 12.03
C GLN A 962 -47.19 10.06 13.47
N ASN A 963 -47.11 8.81 13.94
CA ASN A 963 -46.92 8.59 15.35
C ASN A 963 -45.58 7.87 15.54
N ASN A 964 -44.76 8.54 16.34
CA ASN A 964 -43.44 8.14 16.78
C ASN A 964 -43.49 6.78 17.49
N GLY A 965 -42.37 6.07 17.42
CA GLY A 965 -42.20 4.74 17.97
C GLY A 965 -42.32 4.70 19.50
N GLU A 966 -43.52 4.40 19.98
CA GLU A 966 -43.75 3.68 21.23
C GLU A 966 -44.25 2.27 20.88
N ASP A 967 -43.72 1.27 21.56
CA ASP A 967 -43.96 -0.14 21.30
C ASP A 967 -45.43 -0.48 21.58
N ILE A 968 -46.25 -0.61 20.51
CA ILE A 968 -47.70 -0.91 20.56
C ILE A 968 -48.02 -2.03 21.55
N ALA A 969 -47.09 -2.99 21.71
CA ALA A 969 -47.21 -4.10 22.63
C ALA A 969 -47.30 -3.69 24.11
N THR A 970 -46.59 -2.65 24.57
CA THR A 970 -46.62 -2.20 25.97
C THR A 970 -47.88 -1.41 26.29
N THR A 971 -48.35 -0.59 25.34
CA THR A 971 -49.60 0.18 25.48
C THR A 971 -50.82 -0.74 25.57
N VAL A 972 -50.87 -1.78 24.74
CA VAL A 972 -51.96 -2.77 24.76
C VAL A 972 -51.98 -3.54 26.09
N ASP A 973 -50.83 -3.95 26.63
CA ASP A 973 -50.76 -4.64 27.93
C ASP A 973 -51.24 -3.76 29.09
N HIS A 974 -50.89 -2.48 29.09
CA HIS A 974 -51.33 -1.54 30.11
C HIS A 974 -52.86 -1.31 30.07
N LEU A 975 -53.42 -1.19 28.86
CA LEU A 975 -54.87 -1.02 28.66
C LEU A 975 -55.65 -2.25 29.10
N LEU A 976 -55.22 -3.46 28.72
CA LEU A 976 -55.86 -4.71 29.14
C LEU A 976 -55.82 -4.89 30.66
N SER A 977 -54.69 -4.58 31.29
CA SER A 977 -54.52 -4.64 32.75
C SER A 977 -55.44 -3.65 33.47
N SER A 978 -55.57 -2.41 32.95
CA SER A 978 -56.42 -1.37 33.54
C SER A 978 -57.93 -1.65 33.45
N ALA A 979 -58.33 -2.51 32.51
CA ALA A 979 -59.72 -2.85 32.26
C ALA A 979 -60.17 -4.12 33.03
N ALA A 980 -59.24 -4.89 33.59
CA ALA A 980 -59.53 -6.16 34.26
C ALA A 980 -60.46 -6.06 35.49
N SER A 981 -60.55 -4.89 36.12
CA SER A 981 -61.42 -4.66 37.28
C SER A 981 -62.85 -4.21 36.93
N LEU A 982 -63.19 -4.06 35.65
CA LEU A 982 -64.50 -3.57 35.18
C LEU A 982 -65.48 -4.72 34.89
N PRO A 983 -66.81 -4.48 34.88
CA PRO A 983 -67.82 -5.46 34.49
C PRO A 983 -67.59 -6.02 33.08
N THR A 984 -68.00 -7.27 32.84
CA THR A 984 -67.73 -8.02 31.59
C THR A 984 -68.19 -7.30 30.32
N GLU A 985 -69.30 -6.57 30.37
CA GLU A 985 -69.80 -5.80 29.23
C GLU A 985 -68.92 -4.57 28.94
N GLN A 986 -68.42 -3.89 29.96
CA GLN A 986 -67.47 -2.79 29.81
C GLN A 986 -66.10 -3.30 29.35
N GLN A 987 -65.65 -4.45 29.85
CA GLN A 987 -64.45 -5.13 29.35
C GLN A 987 -64.56 -5.44 27.85
N ARG A 988 -65.69 -5.99 27.41
CA ARG A 988 -65.95 -6.27 25.99
C ARG A 988 -65.90 -4.99 25.14
N GLN A 989 -66.55 -3.92 25.59
CA GLN A 989 -66.53 -2.62 24.91
C GLN A 989 -65.13 -2.04 24.84
N ILE A 990 -64.33 -2.15 25.92
CA ILE A 990 -62.93 -1.72 25.98
C ILE A 990 -62.06 -2.53 24.99
N PHE A 991 -62.29 -3.84 24.91
CA PHE A 991 -61.53 -4.71 24.00
C PHE A 991 -61.82 -4.41 22.52
N GLN A 992 -63.06 -4.06 22.19
CA GLN A 992 -63.42 -3.57 20.85
C GLN A 992 -62.66 -2.29 20.49
N ARG A 993 -62.35 -1.43 21.46
CA ARG A 993 -61.51 -0.22 21.28
C ARG A 993 -60.09 -0.58 20.86
N ILE A 994 -59.50 -1.56 21.54
CA ILE A 994 -58.13 -2.03 21.30
C ILE A 994 -58.02 -2.64 19.88
N LEU A 995 -59.00 -3.45 19.48
CA LEU A 995 -59.05 -4.01 18.12
C LEU A 995 -59.17 -2.93 17.03
N ALA A 996 -60.02 -1.92 17.24
CA ALA A 996 -60.26 -0.86 16.25
C ALA A 996 -59.04 0.07 16.02
N HIS A 997 -58.22 0.31 17.06
CA HIS A 997 -57.09 1.25 16.96
C HIS A 997 -55.74 0.61 16.66
N TYR A 998 -55.49 -0.60 17.18
CA TYR A 998 -54.15 -1.19 17.16
C TYR A 998 -54.03 -2.39 16.22
N SER A 999 -55.08 -2.78 15.48
CA SER A 999 -55.08 -3.97 14.62
C SER A 999 -55.12 -3.65 13.12
N ASN A 1000 -54.44 -2.59 12.69
CA ASN A 1000 -54.55 -2.04 11.33
C ASN A 1000 -53.85 -2.88 10.22
N SER A 1001 -53.14 -3.94 10.60
CA SER A 1001 -52.52 -4.93 9.70
C SER A 1001 -52.64 -6.34 10.29
N ASP A 1002 -52.46 -7.37 9.46
CA ASP A 1002 -52.47 -8.77 9.93
C ASP A 1002 -51.38 -9.04 10.99
N GLU A 1003 -50.27 -8.31 10.91
CA GLU A 1003 -49.16 -8.42 11.86
C GLU A 1003 -49.50 -7.84 13.23
N SER A 1004 -50.14 -6.65 13.28
CA SER A 1004 -50.55 -6.03 14.54
C SER A 1004 -51.76 -6.72 15.18
N LEU A 1005 -52.70 -7.24 14.38
CA LEU A 1005 -53.80 -8.07 14.85
C LEU A 1005 -53.31 -9.34 15.56
N ASN A 1006 -52.26 -9.98 15.03
CA ASN A 1006 -51.65 -11.16 15.66
C ASN A 1006 -50.92 -10.82 16.97
N GLN A 1007 -50.31 -9.64 17.06
CA GLN A 1007 -49.72 -9.16 18.32
C GLN A 1007 -50.80 -8.93 19.39
N VAL A 1008 -51.90 -8.24 19.05
CA VAL A 1008 -53.04 -8.02 19.97
C VAL A 1008 -53.65 -9.35 20.41
N ARG A 1009 -53.81 -10.32 19.48
CA ARG A 1009 -54.30 -11.67 19.80
C ARG A 1009 -53.44 -12.38 20.84
N THR A 1010 -52.12 -12.30 20.67
CA THR A 1010 -51.16 -12.96 21.55
C THR A 1010 -51.20 -12.37 22.96
N ARG A 1011 -51.30 -11.03 23.07
CA ARG A 1011 -51.39 -10.34 24.37
C ARG A 1011 -52.74 -10.56 25.07
N ALA A 1012 -53.83 -10.56 24.31
CA ALA A 1012 -55.14 -10.91 24.85
C ALA A 1012 -55.17 -12.32 25.45
N ALA A 1013 -54.49 -13.28 24.82
CA ALA A 1013 -54.31 -14.63 25.36
C ALA A 1013 -53.52 -14.62 26.68
N ASN A 1014 -52.45 -13.82 26.77
CA ASN A 1014 -51.63 -13.70 27.99
C ASN A 1014 -52.40 -13.12 29.19
N HIS A 1015 -53.37 -12.23 28.97
CA HIS A 1015 -54.23 -11.67 30.03
C HIS A 1015 -55.51 -12.49 30.31
N GLY A 1016 -55.72 -13.62 29.61
CA GLY A 1016 -56.89 -14.48 29.78
C GLY A 1016 -58.16 -13.99 29.06
N TRP A 1017 -58.04 -13.08 28.08
CA TRP A 1017 -59.15 -12.45 27.35
C TRP A 1017 -59.45 -13.11 25.99
N THR A 1018 -59.02 -14.35 25.78
CA THR A 1018 -59.19 -15.08 24.50
C THR A 1018 -60.65 -15.17 24.07
N ARG A 1019 -61.58 -15.34 25.02
CA ARG A 1019 -63.02 -15.43 24.75
C ARG A 1019 -63.60 -14.09 24.27
N GLN A 1020 -63.15 -12.98 24.83
CA GLN A 1020 -63.53 -11.63 24.44
C GLN A 1020 -62.97 -11.29 23.05
N PHE A 1021 -61.75 -11.74 22.73
CA PHE A 1021 -61.15 -11.60 21.40
C PHE A 1021 -61.97 -12.33 20.33
N ASP A 1022 -62.29 -13.61 20.54
CA ASP A 1022 -63.05 -14.41 19.59
C ASP A 1022 -64.47 -13.87 19.36
N GLN A 1023 -65.09 -13.29 20.39
CA GLN A 1023 -66.41 -12.66 20.29
C GLN A 1023 -66.41 -11.33 19.52
N CYS A 1024 -65.28 -10.64 19.43
CA CYS A 1024 -65.20 -9.31 18.83
C CYS A 1024 -64.56 -9.30 17.43
N ILE A 1025 -63.77 -10.32 17.07
CA ILE A 1025 -63.03 -10.33 15.81
C ILE A 1025 -63.91 -10.49 14.56
N GLY A 1026 -65.05 -11.16 14.68
CA GLY A 1026 -66.00 -11.33 13.56
C GLY A 1026 -66.56 -9.99 13.06
N GLY A 1027 -67.07 -9.16 13.98
CA GLY A 1027 -67.57 -7.83 13.65
C GLY A 1027 -66.47 -6.85 13.23
N TRP A 1028 -65.26 -7.01 13.76
CA TRP A 1028 -64.12 -6.20 13.34
C TRP A 1028 -63.74 -6.44 11.88
N ARG A 1029 -63.66 -7.69 11.40
CA ARG A 1029 -63.33 -7.97 9.97
C ARG A 1029 -64.34 -7.35 9.02
N GLU A 1030 -65.63 -7.45 9.33
CA GLU A 1030 -66.71 -6.88 8.52
C GLU A 1030 -66.62 -5.34 8.45
N GLN A 1031 -66.29 -4.70 9.57
CA GLN A 1031 -66.14 -3.26 9.68
C GLN A 1031 -64.88 -2.75 8.97
N THR A 1032 -63.74 -3.45 9.08
CA THR A 1032 -62.50 -3.09 8.37
C THR A 1032 -62.64 -3.24 6.86
N THR A 1033 -63.34 -4.27 6.38
CA THR A 1033 -63.62 -4.44 4.94
C THR A 1033 -64.54 -3.33 4.42
N ARG A 1034 -65.56 -2.90 5.18
CA ARG A 1034 -66.42 -1.75 4.83
C ARG A 1034 -65.64 -0.43 4.81
N VAL A 1035 -64.82 -0.16 5.83
CA VAL A 1035 -63.97 1.05 5.93
C VAL A 1035 -62.92 1.09 4.82
N THR A 1036 -62.34 -0.04 4.42
CA THR A 1036 -61.34 -0.08 3.34
C THR A 1036 -61.99 0.16 1.96
N ARG A 1037 -63.18 -0.38 1.70
CA ARG A 1037 -63.98 -0.08 0.50
C ARG A 1037 -64.36 1.40 0.42
N TYR A 1038 -64.77 2.01 1.53
CA TYR A 1038 -65.12 3.44 1.58
C TYR A 1038 -63.90 4.36 1.54
N ARG A 1039 -62.74 3.98 2.12
CA ARG A 1039 -61.47 4.70 1.96
C ARG A 1039 -61.04 4.78 0.49
N GLN A 1040 -61.24 3.71 -0.28
CA GLN A 1040 -60.93 3.71 -1.72
C GLN A 1040 -61.89 4.60 -2.52
N ILE A 1041 -63.15 4.70 -2.12
CA ILE A 1041 -64.14 5.61 -2.74
C ILE A 1041 -63.83 7.07 -2.41
N LEU A 1042 -63.47 7.38 -1.16
CA LEU A 1042 -63.14 8.75 -0.73
C LEU A 1042 -61.80 9.24 -1.28
N ILE A 1043 -60.77 8.39 -1.40
CA ILE A 1043 -59.51 8.73 -2.09
C ILE A 1043 -59.80 9.00 -3.57
N ALA A 1044 -60.73 8.28 -4.21
CA ALA A 1044 -61.13 8.57 -5.58
C ALA A 1044 -61.84 9.92 -5.72
N GLU A 1045 -62.66 10.33 -4.74
CA GLU A 1045 -63.29 11.67 -4.75
C GLU A 1045 -62.32 12.80 -4.40
N GLU A 1046 -61.40 12.58 -3.46
CA GLU A 1046 -60.41 13.59 -3.03
C GLU A 1046 -59.34 13.82 -4.12
N VAL A 1047 -58.99 12.76 -4.87
CA VAL A 1047 -58.16 12.85 -6.10
C VAL A 1047 -58.90 13.57 -7.22
N VAL A 1048 -60.23 13.42 -7.35
CA VAL A 1048 -61.04 14.13 -8.36
C VAL A 1048 -61.17 15.62 -8.03
N VAL A 1049 -61.26 16.00 -6.76
CA VAL A 1049 -61.27 17.42 -6.34
C VAL A 1049 -59.89 18.06 -6.50
N THR A 1050 -58.79 17.37 -6.12
CA THR A 1050 -57.44 17.89 -6.33
C THR A 1050 -56.98 17.88 -7.80
N MET A 1051 -57.51 16.99 -8.65
CA MET A 1051 -57.25 17.00 -10.08
C MET A 1051 -57.99 18.13 -10.83
N ARG A 1052 -59.16 18.57 -10.35
CA ARG A 1052 -59.87 19.73 -10.94
C ARG A 1052 -59.19 21.07 -10.63
N SER A 1053 -58.44 21.18 -9.54
CA SER A 1053 -57.65 22.39 -9.21
C SER A 1053 -56.29 22.46 -9.91
N ARG A 1054 -55.86 21.41 -10.63
CA ARG A 1054 -54.57 21.34 -11.33
C ARG A 1054 -54.65 21.49 -12.85
N SER A 1055 -55.83 21.79 -13.40
CA SER A 1055 -56.07 21.77 -14.86
C SER A 1055 -56.09 23.13 -15.56
N TYR A 1056 -55.51 24.18 -14.96
CA TYR A 1056 -55.15 25.42 -15.67
C TYR A 1056 -53.72 25.80 -15.36
N GLY A 1057 -52.82 25.35 -16.22
CA GLY A 1057 -51.39 25.56 -16.14
C GLY A 1057 -50.69 24.79 -17.24
N GLY A 1058 -50.90 25.22 -18.49
CA GLY A 1058 -50.18 24.71 -19.64
C GLY A 1058 -48.68 24.97 -19.46
N GLY A 1059 -47.91 23.89 -19.35
CA GLY A 1059 -46.46 23.87 -19.37
C GLY A 1059 -46.03 22.47 -19.75
N GLY A 1060 -45.37 22.33 -20.90
CA GLY A 1060 -45.03 21.05 -21.52
C GLY A 1060 -44.17 20.16 -20.64
N TRP A 1061 -44.65 18.94 -20.38
CA TRP A 1061 -43.87 17.89 -19.75
C TRP A 1061 -43.05 17.14 -20.81
N SER A 1062 -41.92 17.70 -21.23
CA SER A 1062 -40.78 16.94 -21.75
C SER A 1062 -39.76 16.69 -20.62
N GLY A 1063 -40.25 16.16 -19.50
CA GLY A 1063 -39.46 15.79 -18.32
C GLY A 1063 -39.18 14.29 -18.28
N GLY A 1064 -37.98 13.89 -18.66
CA GLY A 1064 -37.46 12.55 -18.46
C GLY A 1064 -37.22 12.26 -16.98
N ALA A 1065 -38.23 11.75 -16.28
CA ALA A 1065 -38.02 10.99 -15.05
C ALA A 1065 -37.04 9.83 -15.34
N ASN A 1066 -35.92 9.81 -14.62
CA ASN A 1066 -34.93 8.74 -14.58
C ASN A 1066 -35.59 7.41 -14.15
N PHE A 1067 -36.09 6.66 -15.11
CA PHE A 1067 -36.25 5.22 -14.96
C PHE A 1067 -34.91 4.59 -15.34
N ALA A 1068 -34.33 3.82 -14.42
CA ALA A 1068 -33.16 3.01 -14.70
C ALA A 1068 -33.35 2.25 -16.02
N LYS A 1069 -32.29 2.15 -16.84
CA LYS A 1069 -32.33 1.31 -18.05
C LYS A 1069 -32.80 -0.08 -17.62
N PRO A 1070 -33.91 -0.58 -18.18
CA PRO A 1070 -34.50 -1.83 -17.71
C PRO A 1070 -33.51 -2.98 -17.92
N SER A 1071 -33.30 -3.74 -16.85
CA SER A 1071 -32.48 -4.95 -16.85
C SER A 1071 -33.27 -6.12 -17.43
N PRO A 1072 -32.63 -7.20 -17.90
CA PRO A 1072 -33.32 -8.43 -18.30
C PRO A 1072 -34.25 -8.99 -17.20
N ASP A 1073 -33.95 -8.75 -15.93
CA ASP A 1073 -34.79 -9.14 -14.78
C ASP A 1073 -36.12 -8.37 -14.72
N ASP A 1074 -36.19 -7.17 -15.30
CA ASP A 1074 -37.43 -6.38 -15.33
C ASP A 1074 -38.45 -6.99 -16.29
N ALA A 1075 -38.01 -7.60 -17.38
CA ALA A 1075 -38.90 -8.32 -18.30
C ALA A 1075 -39.68 -9.43 -17.57
N ALA A 1076 -38.99 -10.20 -16.73
CA ALA A 1076 -39.62 -11.25 -15.91
C ALA A 1076 -40.56 -10.67 -14.83
N ARG A 1077 -40.22 -9.52 -14.23
CA ARG A 1077 -41.09 -8.81 -13.27
C ARG A 1077 -42.39 -8.32 -13.91
N TYR A 1078 -42.31 -7.73 -15.11
CA TYR A 1078 -43.49 -7.29 -15.86
C TYR A 1078 -44.38 -8.48 -16.25
N LEU A 1079 -43.81 -9.58 -16.72
CA LEU A 1079 -44.56 -10.80 -17.04
C LEU A 1079 -45.23 -11.42 -15.80
N LYS A 1080 -44.53 -11.47 -14.66
CA LYS A 1080 -45.11 -11.94 -13.38
C LYS A 1080 -46.32 -11.10 -12.96
N THR A 1081 -46.24 -9.79 -13.16
CA THR A 1081 -47.32 -8.85 -12.83
C THR A 1081 -48.50 -9.03 -13.78
N ALA A 1082 -48.24 -9.15 -15.10
CA ALA A 1082 -49.27 -9.45 -16.09
C ALA A 1082 -50.06 -10.73 -15.75
N ARG A 1083 -49.39 -11.81 -15.34
CA ARG A 1083 -50.03 -13.06 -14.88
C ARG A 1083 -50.89 -12.88 -13.64
N HIS A 1084 -50.48 -12.02 -12.70
CA HIS A 1084 -51.28 -11.72 -11.52
C HIS A 1084 -52.55 -10.93 -11.88
N ASP A 1085 -52.40 -9.93 -12.75
CA ASP A 1085 -53.51 -9.12 -13.23
C ASP A 1085 -54.52 -9.97 -13.98
N LEU A 1086 -54.05 -10.89 -14.84
CA LEU A 1086 -54.91 -11.84 -15.55
C LEU A 1086 -55.76 -12.72 -14.61
N ARG A 1087 -55.16 -13.28 -13.55
CA ARG A 1087 -55.91 -14.03 -12.51
C ARG A 1087 -56.91 -13.15 -11.76
N SER A 1088 -56.63 -11.86 -11.66
CA SER A 1088 -57.52 -10.91 -10.99
C SER A 1088 -58.67 -10.50 -11.91
N ALA A 1089 -58.42 -10.31 -13.20
CA ALA A 1089 -59.45 -10.10 -14.22
C ALA A 1089 -60.43 -11.28 -14.29
N ALA A 1090 -59.92 -12.53 -14.25
CA ALA A 1090 -60.77 -13.73 -14.22
C ALA A 1090 -61.71 -13.74 -13.00
N ARG A 1091 -61.19 -13.47 -11.80
CA ARG A 1091 -61.99 -13.38 -10.57
C ARG A 1091 -63.03 -12.25 -10.63
N LEU A 1092 -62.70 -11.12 -11.25
CA LEU A 1092 -63.62 -9.99 -11.42
C LEU A 1092 -64.74 -10.34 -12.41
N ALA A 1093 -64.42 -11.06 -13.49
CA ALA A 1093 -65.42 -11.55 -14.43
C ALA A 1093 -66.38 -12.54 -13.77
N GLU A 1094 -65.87 -13.46 -12.94
CA GLU A 1094 -66.69 -14.38 -12.13
C GLU A 1094 -67.58 -13.64 -11.12
N ALA A 1095 -67.07 -12.54 -10.54
CA ALA A 1095 -67.80 -11.72 -9.58
C ALA A 1095 -68.84 -10.76 -10.20
N GLY A 1096 -68.97 -10.74 -11.54
CA GLY A 1096 -69.90 -9.87 -12.24
C GLY A 1096 -69.41 -8.42 -12.43
N GLU A 1097 -68.15 -8.13 -12.08
CA GLU A 1097 -67.53 -6.80 -12.20
C GLU A 1097 -66.88 -6.63 -13.58
N TYR A 1098 -67.71 -6.67 -14.63
CA TYR A 1098 -67.27 -6.84 -16.01
C TYR A 1098 -66.43 -5.69 -16.57
N ASN A 1099 -66.75 -4.43 -16.24
CA ASN A 1099 -65.96 -3.27 -16.67
C ASN A 1099 -64.55 -3.30 -16.04
N TRP A 1100 -64.44 -3.73 -14.78
CA TRP A 1100 -63.16 -3.91 -14.10
C TRP A 1100 -62.38 -5.11 -14.64
N ALA A 1101 -63.07 -6.21 -14.97
CA ALA A 1101 -62.46 -7.34 -15.65
C ALA A 1101 -61.87 -6.93 -17.00
N CYS A 1102 -62.56 -6.12 -17.80
CA CYS A 1102 -62.05 -5.54 -19.04
C CYS A 1102 -60.81 -4.65 -18.80
N TYR A 1103 -60.88 -3.72 -17.84
CA TYR A 1103 -59.76 -2.82 -17.52
C TYR A 1103 -58.51 -3.58 -17.09
N ILE A 1104 -58.66 -4.56 -16.18
CA ILE A 1104 -57.53 -5.35 -15.70
C ILE A 1104 -57.00 -6.26 -16.80
N SER A 1105 -57.84 -6.77 -17.72
CA SER A 1105 -57.39 -7.51 -18.90
C SER A 1105 -56.52 -6.65 -19.83
N TRP A 1106 -56.91 -5.38 -20.07
CA TRP A 1106 -56.07 -4.43 -20.81
C TRP A 1106 -54.73 -4.18 -20.12
N GLN A 1107 -54.75 -4.00 -18.80
CA GLN A 1107 -53.55 -3.79 -18.00
C GLN A 1107 -52.62 -5.01 -17.98
N ALA A 1108 -53.16 -6.22 -18.02
CA ALA A 1108 -52.38 -7.45 -18.14
C ALA A 1108 -51.69 -7.51 -19.52
N THR A 1109 -52.42 -7.22 -20.59
CA THR A 1109 -51.90 -7.19 -21.98
C THR A 1109 -50.80 -6.14 -22.16
N GLU A 1110 -51.00 -4.92 -21.65
CA GLU A 1110 -49.99 -3.84 -21.71
C GLU A 1110 -48.67 -4.29 -21.05
N LYS A 1111 -48.76 -4.88 -19.85
CA LYS A 1111 -47.58 -5.34 -19.11
C LYS A 1111 -46.90 -6.53 -19.79
N ALA A 1112 -47.66 -7.43 -20.41
CA ALA A 1112 -47.12 -8.55 -21.17
C ALA A 1112 -46.35 -8.06 -22.43
N LEU A 1113 -46.91 -7.12 -23.20
CA LEU A 1113 -46.21 -6.54 -24.35
C LEU A 1113 -44.95 -5.78 -23.94
N LYS A 1114 -45.00 -5.02 -22.83
CA LYS A 1114 -43.81 -4.38 -22.27
C LYS A 1114 -42.75 -5.39 -21.84
N ALA A 1115 -43.13 -6.51 -21.23
CA ALA A 1115 -42.20 -7.60 -20.91
C ALA A 1115 -41.49 -8.13 -22.18
N LEU A 1116 -42.24 -8.32 -23.26
CA LEU A 1116 -41.68 -8.76 -24.55
C LEU A 1116 -40.71 -7.74 -25.14
N LEU A 1117 -41.08 -6.46 -25.18
CA LEU A 1117 -40.21 -5.39 -25.69
C LEU A 1117 -38.91 -5.30 -24.90
N LEU A 1118 -38.98 -5.41 -23.57
CA LEU A 1118 -37.79 -5.46 -22.71
C LEU A 1118 -36.90 -6.66 -23.02
N ARG A 1119 -37.48 -7.84 -23.23
CA ARG A 1119 -36.73 -9.05 -23.60
C ARG A 1119 -36.06 -8.89 -24.97
N GLN A 1120 -36.69 -8.19 -25.91
CA GLN A 1120 -36.14 -7.87 -27.24
C GLN A 1120 -35.16 -6.68 -27.23
N GLY A 1121 -34.92 -6.05 -26.06
CA GLY A 1121 -34.06 -4.87 -25.94
C GLY A 1121 -34.65 -3.60 -26.55
N GLN A 1122 -35.96 -3.57 -26.82
CA GLN A 1122 -36.67 -2.45 -27.41
C GLN A 1122 -37.12 -1.43 -26.33
N PRO A 1123 -37.22 -0.13 -26.67
CA PRO A 1123 -37.71 0.88 -25.73
C PRO A 1123 -39.21 0.66 -25.43
N ILE A 1124 -39.59 0.81 -24.16
CA ILE A 1124 -41.01 0.90 -23.78
C ILE A 1124 -41.47 2.35 -23.99
N GLU A 1125 -42.53 2.55 -24.77
CA GLU A 1125 -43.15 3.86 -24.92
C GLU A 1125 -43.93 4.30 -23.67
N ARG A 1126 -44.00 5.62 -23.41
CA ARG A 1126 -44.85 6.22 -22.38
C ARG A 1126 -46.31 6.33 -22.85
N SER A 1127 -46.85 5.24 -23.36
CA SER A 1127 -48.23 5.14 -23.81
C SER A 1127 -48.94 3.97 -23.14
N HIS A 1128 -50.26 4.07 -23.02
CA HIS A 1128 -51.13 2.99 -22.57
C HIS A 1128 -51.87 2.31 -23.74
N GLN A 1129 -51.60 2.72 -24.98
CA GLN A 1129 -52.20 2.13 -26.17
C GLN A 1129 -51.47 0.84 -26.56
N LEU A 1130 -52.20 -0.28 -26.58
CA LEU A 1130 -51.64 -1.60 -26.91
C LEU A 1130 -51.10 -1.67 -28.34
N SER A 1131 -51.72 -0.96 -29.28
CA SER A 1131 -51.31 -0.89 -30.69
C SER A 1131 -49.92 -0.27 -30.87
N GLN A 1132 -49.57 0.73 -30.05
CA GLN A 1132 -48.26 1.38 -30.10
C GLN A 1132 -47.16 0.43 -29.60
N HIS A 1133 -47.39 -0.26 -28.46
CA HIS A 1133 -46.45 -1.29 -27.99
C HIS A 1133 -46.31 -2.44 -28.98
N LEU A 1134 -47.40 -2.87 -29.61
CA LEU A 1134 -47.38 -3.91 -30.63
C LEU A 1134 -46.57 -3.48 -31.86
N SER A 1135 -46.62 -2.21 -32.25
CA SER A 1135 -45.86 -1.67 -33.39
C SER A 1135 -44.34 -1.74 -33.21
N CYS A 1136 -43.87 -1.78 -31.96
CA CYS A 1136 -42.45 -1.85 -31.60
C CYS A 1136 -41.90 -3.28 -31.51
N VAL A 1137 -42.73 -4.32 -31.67
CA VAL A 1137 -42.29 -5.72 -31.62
C VAL A 1137 -41.42 -6.03 -32.84
N SER A 1138 -40.21 -6.56 -32.63
CA SER A 1138 -39.19 -6.65 -33.69
C SER A 1138 -39.44 -7.74 -34.74
N SER A 1139 -40.19 -8.80 -34.40
CA SER A 1139 -40.51 -9.91 -35.31
C SER A 1139 -41.87 -9.69 -35.96
N SER A 1140 -41.90 -9.63 -37.30
CA SER A 1140 -43.14 -9.50 -38.09
C SER A 1140 -44.11 -10.65 -37.87
N ASP A 1141 -43.58 -11.87 -37.67
CA ASP A 1141 -44.37 -13.08 -37.47
C ASP A 1141 -45.01 -13.07 -36.08
N LEU A 1142 -44.24 -12.68 -35.06
CA LEU A 1142 -44.73 -12.57 -33.68
C LEU A 1142 -45.72 -11.41 -33.54
N GLN A 1143 -45.44 -10.27 -34.19
CA GLN A 1143 -46.34 -9.12 -34.25
C GLN A 1143 -47.68 -9.51 -34.89
N SER A 1144 -47.66 -10.28 -35.98
CA SER A 1144 -48.87 -10.80 -36.63
C SER A 1144 -49.65 -11.76 -35.74
N SER A 1145 -48.95 -12.65 -35.01
CA SER A 1145 -49.59 -13.57 -34.05
C SER A 1145 -50.22 -12.85 -32.85
N LEU A 1146 -49.63 -11.73 -32.40
CA LEU A 1146 -50.14 -10.94 -31.29
C LEU A 1146 -51.28 -9.99 -31.70
N ALA A 1147 -51.31 -9.54 -32.97
CA ALA A 1147 -52.27 -8.56 -33.46
C ALA A 1147 -53.73 -9.02 -33.30
N GLY A 1148 -54.01 -10.29 -33.59
CA GLY A 1148 -55.36 -10.85 -33.40
C GLY A 1148 -55.83 -10.78 -31.95
N HIS A 1149 -54.95 -11.16 -31.01
CA HIS A 1149 -55.26 -11.13 -29.59
C HIS A 1149 -55.36 -9.70 -29.03
N VAL A 1150 -54.56 -8.75 -29.51
CA VAL A 1150 -54.69 -7.33 -29.12
C VAL A 1150 -55.98 -6.72 -29.66
N ALA A 1151 -56.42 -7.13 -30.85
CA ALA A 1151 -57.68 -6.68 -31.43
C ALA A 1151 -58.91 -7.14 -30.62
N ASP A 1152 -58.85 -8.31 -29.99
CA ASP A 1152 -59.92 -8.81 -29.10
C ASP A 1152 -60.13 -7.91 -27.86
N LEU A 1153 -59.15 -7.07 -27.50
CA LEU A 1153 -59.26 -6.06 -26.44
C LEU A 1153 -59.76 -4.70 -26.95
N ALA A 1154 -59.82 -4.46 -28.26
CA ALA A 1154 -60.15 -3.15 -28.84
C ALA A 1154 -61.57 -2.69 -28.54
N GLY A 1155 -62.48 -3.61 -28.18
CA GLY A 1155 -63.83 -3.29 -27.71
C GLY A 1155 -63.89 -2.72 -26.28
N ALA A 1156 -62.77 -2.67 -25.57
CA ALA A 1156 -62.65 -2.18 -24.20
C ALA A 1156 -61.54 -1.13 -24.09
N MET A 1157 -61.76 0.07 -24.65
CA MET A 1157 -60.82 1.17 -24.43
C MET A 1157 -60.63 1.43 -22.94
N VAL A 1158 -59.37 1.59 -22.53
CA VAL A 1158 -58.97 1.61 -21.12
C VAL A 1158 -59.65 2.71 -20.30
N ASP A 1159 -60.04 3.80 -20.96
CA ASP A 1159 -60.71 4.94 -20.34
C ASP A 1159 -62.22 4.70 -20.21
N ASP A 1160 -62.85 4.04 -21.18
CA ASP A 1160 -64.28 3.74 -21.16
C ASP A 1160 -64.64 2.74 -20.05
N CYS A 1161 -63.71 1.87 -19.67
CA CYS A 1161 -63.91 0.91 -18.56
C CYS A 1161 -63.99 1.60 -17.19
N ARG A 1162 -63.52 2.85 -17.08
CA ARG A 1162 -63.35 3.58 -15.81
C ARG A 1162 -64.15 4.87 -15.74
N TYR A 1163 -64.37 5.52 -16.89
CA TYR A 1163 -64.97 6.83 -16.98
C TYR A 1163 -66.20 6.81 -17.90
N PRO A 1164 -67.32 7.45 -17.52
CA PRO A 1164 -68.44 7.66 -18.42
C PRO A 1164 -68.00 8.58 -19.57
N SER A 1165 -67.69 8.03 -20.74
CA SER A 1165 -67.00 8.76 -21.82
C SER A 1165 -67.92 9.33 -22.90
N ASP A 1166 -69.20 8.95 -22.94
CA ASP A 1166 -70.15 9.48 -23.93
C ASP A 1166 -71.15 10.46 -23.30
N ARG A 1167 -71.00 11.76 -23.61
CA ARG A 1167 -71.92 12.82 -23.16
C ARG A 1167 -73.33 12.69 -23.77
N SER A 1168 -73.52 11.83 -24.78
CA SER A 1168 -74.79 11.67 -25.49
C SER A 1168 -75.68 10.55 -24.93
N ARG A 1169 -75.17 9.69 -24.02
CA ARG A 1169 -75.96 8.64 -23.34
C ARG A 1169 -75.54 8.49 -21.86
N PRO A 1170 -76.47 8.55 -20.89
CA PRO A 1170 -76.14 8.54 -19.46
C PRO A 1170 -75.94 7.10 -18.96
N ARG A 1171 -74.89 6.42 -19.41
CA ARG A 1171 -74.54 5.07 -18.92
C ARG A 1171 -73.19 5.10 -18.22
N VAL A 1172 -73.10 4.41 -17.08
CA VAL A 1172 -71.85 4.22 -16.35
C VAL A 1172 -71.10 3.00 -16.89
N PRO A 1173 -69.76 2.91 -16.74
CA PRO A 1173 -68.99 1.79 -17.29
C PRO A 1173 -69.52 0.39 -16.93
N SER A 1174 -70.03 0.20 -15.70
CA SER A 1174 -70.64 -1.07 -15.28
C SER A 1174 -71.92 -1.47 -16.05
N GLU A 1175 -72.55 -0.53 -16.76
CA GLU A 1175 -73.73 -0.77 -17.62
C GLU A 1175 -73.36 -0.92 -19.10
N VAL A 1176 -72.13 -0.58 -19.48
CA VAL A 1176 -71.63 -0.64 -20.86
C VAL A 1176 -70.92 -1.96 -21.13
N PHE A 1177 -70.17 -2.47 -20.16
CA PHE A 1177 -69.40 -3.71 -20.29
C PHE A 1177 -70.16 -4.88 -19.65
N GLY A 1178 -70.50 -5.88 -20.45
CA GLY A 1178 -71.15 -7.11 -20.00
C GLY A 1178 -70.20 -8.31 -19.97
N ALA A 1179 -70.73 -9.46 -19.56
CA ALA A 1179 -69.99 -10.73 -19.48
C ALA A 1179 -69.31 -11.10 -20.80
N GLU A 1180 -69.93 -10.82 -21.95
CA GLU A 1180 -69.36 -11.13 -23.28
C GLU A 1180 -68.13 -10.27 -23.60
N GLN A 1181 -68.16 -8.97 -23.26
CA GLN A 1181 -67.02 -8.08 -23.43
C GLN A 1181 -65.88 -8.46 -22.48
N ALA A 1182 -66.19 -8.77 -21.22
CA ALA A 1182 -65.21 -9.22 -20.24
C ALA A 1182 -64.57 -10.55 -20.65
N ALA A 1183 -65.36 -11.51 -21.15
CA ALA A 1183 -64.85 -12.79 -21.63
C ALA A 1183 -63.93 -12.63 -22.85
N ARG A 1184 -64.30 -11.79 -23.83
CA ARG A 1184 -63.45 -11.48 -25.00
C ARG A 1184 -62.15 -10.80 -24.59
N ALA A 1185 -62.22 -9.78 -23.72
CA ALA A 1185 -61.03 -9.08 -23.25
C ALA A 1185 -60.08 -10.00 -22.48
N LEU A 1186 -60.62 -10.90 -21.64
CA LEU A 1186 -59.84 -11.89 -20.92
C LEU A 1186 -59.20 -12.91 -21.86
N GLN A 1187 -59.94 -13.41 -22.86
CA GLN A 1187 -59.43 -14.35 -23.86
C GLN A 1187 -58.30 -13.74 -24.69
N GLY A 1188 -58.43 -12.47 -25.10
CA GLY A 1188 -57.37 -11.74 -25.79
C GLY A 1188 -56.13 -11.57 -24.90
N ALA A 1189 -56.31 -11.22 -23.63
CA ALA A 1189 -55.20 -11.06 -22.68
C ALA A 1189 -54.47 -12.37 -22.41
N GLU A 1190 -55.21 -13.49 -22.29
CA GLU A 1190 -54.66 -14.84 -22.20
C GLU A 1190 -53.87 -15.24 -23.46
N GLY A 1191 -54.38 -14.87 -24.64
CA GLY A 1191 -53.70 -15.09 -25.91
C GLY A 1191 -52.36 -14.37 -25.99
N VAL A 1192 -52.33 -13.07 -25.64
CA VAL A 1192 -51.09 -12.29 -25.60
C VAL A 1192 -50.13 -12.85 -24.56
N GLU A 1193 -50.58 -13.15 -23.34
CA GLU A 1193 -49.71 -13.68 -22.29
C GLU A 1193 -49.08 -15.03 -22.69
N ARG A 1194 -49.81 -15.89 -23.39
CA ARG A 1194 -49.32 -17.18 -23.89
C ARG A 1194 -48.25 -17.01 -24.97
N CYS A 1195 -48.50 -16.15 -25.96
CA CYS A 1195 -47.54 -15.82 -27.02
C CYS A 1195 -46.29 -15.13 -26.48
N VAL A 1196 -46.43 -14.26 -25.48
CA VAL A 1196 -45.27 -13.62 -24.83
C VAL A 1196 -44.52 -14.66 -24.00
N SER A 1197 -45.20 -15.53 -23.26
CA SER A 1197 -44.55 -16.53 -22.40
C SER A 1197 -43.72 -17.55 -23.18
N SER A 1198 -44.09 -17.91 -24.41
CA SER A 1198 -43.27 -18.81 -25.23
C SER A 1198 -41.90 -18.20 -25.56
N GLU A 1199 -41.82 -16.88 -25.71
CA GLU A 1199 -40.54 -16.19 -25.92
C GLU A 1199 -39.64 -16.24 -24.68
N PHE A 1200 -40.20 -16.47 -23.49
CA PHE A 1200 -39.47 -16.60 -22.24
C PHE A 1200 -39.08 -18.06 -21.88
N ALA A 1201 -39.48 -19.03 -22.71
CA ALA A 1201 -39.34 -20.47 -22.44
C ALA A 1201 -38.15 -21.16 -23.16
N GLU A 1202 -37.29 -20.40 -23.85
CA GLU A 1202 -35.94 -20.85 -24.28
C GLU A 1202 -34.84 -20.42 -23.31
#